data_AF-A0AAV7F0K3-F1
#
_entry.id   AF-A0AAV7F0K3-F1
#
_cell.length_a   1.000
_cell.length_b   1.000
_cell.length_c   1.000
_cell.angle_alpha   90.00
_cell.angle_beta   90.00
_cell.angle_gamma   90.00
#
_symmetry.space_group_name_H-M   'P 1'
#
loop_
_entity.id
_entity.type
_entity.pdbx_description
1 polymer ?
#
loop_
_entity_poly.entity_id
_entity_poly.type
_entity_poly.pdbx_seq_one_letter_code
_entity_poly.pdbx_strand_id
1 'polypeptide(L)'
;MYSKCGRLQLARKLFDRMPQRDVIAWNTMVSGYAKQGFVKNGLLLVDEMRSMGMKPDLVTWNALIAGFSLEGEDKMAINLFQAMKDDGICPDVVSWTSIISGSAKNLQYDEAFKMFRQMVLTGIRPNSVTISSLLPACANVANLKFGEEIHGYAVVSGIEEDMFVSSSLIDMYAKCGSVFKAERLFYKMHLRNTVSYNSMIFAYANNGDCDTAINLFQQMVEGGEVELDYLTFVAIIMCCSHAGWVEVGEKIFNMMQLRYGIQPRLEHYACMVDLLGRAGRISDAYEFIKTMPVEPDAFVWGALLGACRHHGNIELGELSASHLFELEPKSVGSHAVLSSMLMNSGRWEDAAKLKKLYYPVFRLHKLESFSLLSQVISFSSAVFLPAITLLCSFTSDRLHLSRPAKKKKGVTSIYIEEEEKKKETGKMTITPAVRITERKLVIKDRTILTGVPDNIITTSAASSSPVDGIFVGAAFEKTNSRHVVSLGTLRGVRFLSAFRFKLWWMAQRMGDRGRDVPLETQLLLVESKDGSHSEIDEESSQILYTVFLPLVEGPFRACLQGNSQDEIELCIESGDSETKLSAFSRALFVSAGTDPFAAITEAISAIKSHLKTFRQRSEKKLPGLLDYFGWCTWDAFYQEVTQEGVEAGLASLAAGGAPPKFVIIDDGWQSVGSDRDHESGNIQGPEENGQQPLLRLTGIKENSKFQTNEGTVKGIENIVSIAKEKHGLKYVYVWHAITGYWGGVRPGMEGMEQYGSRMQYPVVSPGVAGNEPGWKTDPLAVHGLGVVNPKQMYRFYNELHGYLAAAGVDGVKVDVQCILETLGAGLGGRVQLTRQYHQALDASIAKNFPDNGCIACMSHNTDALYCSKQTAVVRASDDFYPRDPVSHTIHIAAVAYNSVFLGEFMQPDWDMFHSLHPAAEYHASARAISGGPIYVSDAPGKHNFEVLKKLVLPDGSVLRARLPGRPTKDCLFTDPARDGVSLLKIWNMNKYTGVLGVYNCQGAAWNTVEKRNTFHQAGSEALTAAVRARDVHLISEAAVDPDWNGDCAVFRHSEGDIVRLPDRAALPISLKVLEHDIFTLSPIKVLTPGLIEFAPLGLLNMYNSGGAIIGLEYHIEESSAALSELASGYVSEVSLGQRLENKSAHAVACVTVEVKGCGRFGAYSSVKPRKCSVGSRVVEFGYDSSSGLLSLALDSMPEIDKAGHILEIKL
;
A
#
# COMPACT_ATOMS: atom_id res chain seq x y z
N MET A 1 -50.64 37.41 -5.18
CA MET A 1 -50.59 37.90 -3.78
C MET A 1 -51.14 36.85 -2.82
N TYR A 2 -52.46 36.65 -2.69
CA TYR A 2 -53.08 35.82 -1.63
C TYR A 2 -52.42 34.44 -1.36
N SER A 3 -52.01 33.68 -2.38
CA SER A 3 -51.38 32.37 -2.16
C SER A 3 -50.01 32.44 -1.50
N LYS A 4 -49.18 33.46 -1.80
CA LYS A 4 -47.91 33.74 -1.08
C LYS A 4 -48.12 34.18 0.37
N CYS A 5 -49.33 34.60 0.75
CA CYS A 5 -49.67 35.07 2.09
C CYS A 5 -50.51 34.03 2.88
N GLY A 6 -50.50 32.76 2.47
CA GLY A 6 -51.26 31.67 3.10
C GLY A 6 -52.79 31.76 2.99
N ARG A 7 -53.34 32.82 2.38
CA ARG A 7 -54.80 33.06 2.30
C ARG A 7 -55.45 32.26 1.15
N LEU A 8 -55.24 30.95 1.13
CA LEU A 8 -55.63 30.05 0.04
C LEU A 8 -57.13 30.09 -0.30
N GLN A 9 -58.01 30.24 0.70
CA GLN A 9 -59.45 30.38 0.46
C GLN A 9 -59.81 31.63 -0.36
N LEU A 10 -59.08 32.74 -0.16
CA LEU A 10 -59.25 33.96 -0.96
C LEU A 10 -58.61 33.82 -2.35
N ALA A 11 -57.49 33.09 -2.44
CA ALA A 11 -56.85 32.77 -3.71
C ALA A 11 -57.77 31.91 -4.60
N ARG A 12 -58.33 30.81 -4.08
CA ARG A 12 -59.28 29.94 -4.81
C ARG A 12 -60.55 30.71 -5.21
N LYS A 13 -61.17 31.48 -4.30
CA LYS A 13 -62.34 32.34 -4.62
C LYS A 13 -62.08 33.38 -5.71
N LEU A 14 -60.85 33.88 -5.85
CA LEU A 14 -60.46 34.78 -6.94
C LEU A 14 -60.24 34.02 -8.24
N PHE A 15 -59.51 32.91 -8.18
CA PHE A 15 -59.22 32.00 -9.30
C PHE A 15 -60.49 31.43 -9.95
N ASP A 16 -61.46 30.99 -9.14
CA ASP A 16 -62.73 30.45 -9.63
C ASP A 16 -63.52 31.48 -10.46
N ARG A 17 -63.40 32.77 -10.12
CA ARG A 17 -64.06 33.91 -10.77
C ARG A 17 -63.34 34.42 -12.03
N MET A 18 -62.16 33.89 -12.37
CA MET A 18 -61.46 34.30 -13.58
C MET A 18 -62.17 33.76 -14.83
N PRO A 19 -62.55 34.61 -15.81
CA PRO A 19 -63.27 34.17 -17.01
C PRO A 19 -62.37 33.41 -18.00
N GLN A 20 -61.06 33.59 -17.90
CA GLN A 20 -60.03 32.76 -18.52
C GLN A 20 -58.95 32.50 -17.48
N ARG A 21 -58.40 31.29 -17.44
CA ARG A 21 -57.35 30.86 -16.49
C ARG A 21 -56.17 30.33 -17.30
N ASP A 22 -55.09 31.08 -17.35
CA ASP A 22 -53.85 30.66 -18.01
C ASP A 22 -53.02 29.73 -17.11
N VAL A 23 -52.00 29.09 -17.69
CA VAL A 23 -51.09 28.18 -16.98
C VAL A 23 -50.45 28.85 -15.75
N ILE A 24 -50.21 30.16 -15.80
CA ILE A 24 -49.65 30.96 -14.70
C ILE A 24 -50.63 31.03 -13.52
N ALA A 25 -51.93 31.19 -13.77
CA ALA A 25 -52.97 31.16 -12.74
C ALA A 25 -53.07 29.77 -12.08
N TRP A 26 -53.03 28.68 -12.85
CA TRP A 26 -53.01 27.30 -12.32
C TRP A 26 -51.76 27.07 -11.46
N ASN A 27 -50.57 27.37 -11.98
CA ASN A 27 -49.30 27.23 -11.26
C ASN A 27 -49.24 28.07 -9.98
N THR A 28 -49.85 29.26 -9.96
CA THR A 28 -49.95 30.11 -8.77
C THR A 28 -50.83 29.51 -7.67
N MET A 29 -51.84 28.73 -8.05
CA MET A 29 -52.69 27.98 -7.12
C MET A 29 -52.04 26.68 -6.65
N VAL A 30 -51.50 25.87 -7.56
CA VAL A 30 -50.78 24.61 -7.26
C VAL A 30 -49.61 24.88 -6.31
N SER A 31 -48.76 25.87 -6.63
CA SER A 31 -47.67 26.33 -5.75
C SER A 31 -48.16 26.87 -4.41
N GLY A 32 -49.38 27.42 -4.36
CA GLY A 32 -50.00 27.91 -3.14
C GLY A 32 -50.41 26.78 -2.20
N TYR A 33 -51.10 25.78 -2.72
CA TYR A 33 -51.51 24.60 -1.94
C TYR A 33 -50.29 23.77 -1.50
N ALA A 34 -49.31 23.56 -2.38
CA ALA A 34 -48.09 22.80 -2.05
C ALA A 34 -47.26 23.47 -0.93
N LYS A 35 -47.09 24.80 -0.96
CA LYS A 35 -46.33 25.55 0.07
C LYS A 35 -47.06 25.71 1.41
N GLN A 36 -48.18 25.03 1.62
CA GLN A 36 -49.00 25.08 2.82
C GLN A 36 -49.45 23.65 3.24
N GLY A 37 -48.71 22.61 2.82
CA GLY A 37 -48.97 21.20 3.13
C GLY A 37 -50.21 20.57 2.46
N PHE A 38 -51.06 21.37 1.83
CA PHE A 38 -52.25 20.91 1.11
C PHE A 38 -51.93 20.27 -0.27
N VAL A 39 -50.85 19.50 -0.36
CA VAL A 39 -50.28 18.92 -1.60
C VAL A 39 -51.30 18.12 -2.41
N LYS A 40 -52.21 17.41 -1.73
CA LYS A 40 -53.31 16.63 -2.36
C LYS A 40 -54.34 17.53 -3.07
N ASN A 41 -54.60 18.74 -2.55
CA ASN A 41 -55.42 19.75 -3.23
C ASN A 41 -54.68 20.41 -4.41
N GLY A 42 -53.34 20.50 -4.33
CA GLY A 42 -52.50 20.90 -5.45
C GLY A 42 -52.57 19.89 -6.61
N LEU A 43 -52.55 18.59 -6.31
CA LEU A 43 -52.66 17.53 -7.30
C LEU A 43 -54.04 17.52 -7.99
N LEU A 44 -55.14 17.63 -7.24
CA LEU A 44 -56.50 17.73 -7.79
C LEU A 44 -56.67 18.93 -8.74
N LEU A 45 -55.94 20.03 -8.52
CA LEU A 45 -55.90 21.17 -9.44
C LEU A 45 -55.19 20.85 -10.77
N VAL A 46 -54.22 19.95 -10.77
CA VAL A 46 -53.53 19.49 -11.99
C VAL A 46 -54.43 18.58 -12.82
N ASP A 47 -55.28 17.78 -12.17
CA ASP A 47 -56.32 17.01 -12.86
C ASP A 47 -57.45 17.92 -13.39
N GLU A 48 -57.87 18.94 -12.62
CA GLU A 48 -58.81 19.98 -13.09
C GLU A 48 -58.21 20.72 -14.33
N MET A 49 -56.94 21.10 -14.28
CA MET A 49 -56.18 21.74 -15.38
C MET A 49 -56.12 20.86 -16.64
N ARG A 50 -55.77 19.57 -16.49
CA ARG A 50 -55.74 18.57 -17.56
C ARG A 50 -57.12 18.37 -18.19
N SER A 51 -58.18 18.34 -17.39
CA SER A 51 -59.57 18.22 -17.89
C SER A 51 -60.01 19.41 -18.76
N MET A 52 -59.44 20.58 -18.51
CA MET A 52 -59.66 21.81 -19.28
C MET A 52 -58.75 21.92 -20.52
N GLY A 53 -58.04 20.84 -20.90
CA GLY A 53 -57.18 20.78 -22.09
C GLY A 53 -55.82 21.46 -21.95
N MET A 54 -55.46 21.94 -20.76
CA MET A 54 -54.15 22.53 -20.48
C MET A 54 -53.16 21.47 -19.99
N LYS A 55 -51.96 21.45 -20.58
CA LYS A 55 -50.88 20.58 -20.13
C LYS A 55 -50.14 21.21 -18.93
N PRO A 56 -49.81 20.42 -17.90
CA PRO A 56 -48.88 20.84 -16.85
C PRO A 56 -47.52 21.22 -17.44
N ASP A 57 -46.77 22.09 -16.75
CA ASP A 57 -45.42 22.49 -17.14
C ASP A 57 -44.38 22.20 -16.03
N LEU A 58 -43.13 22.54 -16.31
CA LEU A 58 -42.00 22.40 -15.38
C LEU A 58 -42.28 23.06 -14.01
N VAL A 59 -43.01 24.18 -13.97
CA VAL A 59 -43.35 24.88 -12.72
C VAL A 59 -44.48 24.15 -11.99
N THR A 60 -45.45 23.56 -12.70
CA THR A 60 -46.49 22.70 -12.11
C THR A 60 -45.85 21.51 -11.38
N TRP A 61 -44.95 20.79 -12.05
CA TRP A 61 -44.31 19.59 -11.50
C TRP A 61 -43.35 19.92 -10.36
N ASN A 62 -42.46 20.90 -10.53
CA ASN A 62 -41.52 21.31 -9.47
C ASN A 62 -42.26 21.78 -8.20
N ALA A 63 -43.41 22.43 -8.34
CA ALA A 63 -44.24 22.81 -7.19
C ALA A 63 -44.82 21.60 -6.43
N LEU A 64 -45.27 20.56 -7.14
CA LEU A 64 -45.80 19.35 -6.51
C LEU A 64 -44.69 18.48 -5.91
N ILE A 65 -43.59 18.24 -6.64
CA ILE A 65 -42.48 17.40 -6.19
C ILE A 65 -41.89 17.96 -4.90
N ALA A 66 -41.57 19.26 -4.87
CA ALA A 66 -41.11 19.94 -3.65
C ALA A 66 -42.13 19.89 -2.52
N GLY A 67 -43.44 19.96 -2.83
CA GLY A 67 -44.51 19.84 -1.84
C GLY A 67 -44.55 18.45 -1.19
N PHE A 68 -44.69 17.38 -1.97
CA PHE A 68 -44.76 16.01 -1.43
C PHE A 68 -43.46 15.59 -0.73
N SER A 69 -42.30 16.08 -1.18
CA SER A 69 -41.01 15.89 -0.49
C SER A 69 -40.96 16.55 0.90
N LEU A 70 -41.63 17.70 1.11
CA LEU A 70 -41.68 18.38 2.41
C LEU A 70 -42.66 17.72 3.41
N GLU A 71 -43.66 17.00 2.91
CA GLU A 71 -44.65 16.28 3.73
C GLU A 71 -44.21 14.83 4.07
N GLY A 72 -42.99 14.41 3.69
CA GLY A 72 -42.49 13.04 3.91
C GLY A 72 -43.09 11.96 2.98
N GLU A 73 -43.83 12.36 1.95
CA GLU A 73 -44.49 11.45 1.01
C GLU A 73 -43.54 11.11 -0.17
N ASP A 74 -42.31 10.67 0.12
CA ASP A 74 -41.22 10.50 -0.86
C ASP A 74 -41.60 9.62 -2.06
N LYS A 75 -42.34 8.54 -1.82
CA LYS A 75 -42.82 7.64 -2.89
C LYS A 75 -43.70 8.38 -3.89
N MET A 76 -44.49 9.35 -3.42
CA MET A 76 -45.31 10.18 -4.30
C MET A 76 -44.45 11.22 -5.02
N ALA A 77 -43.45 11.82 -4.36
CA ALA A 77 -42.50 12.72 -5.03
C ALA A 77 -41.72 12.03 -6.16
N ILE A 78 -41.26 10.79 -5.95
CA ILE A 78 -40.61 9.94 -6.97
C ILE A 78 -41.57 9.62 -8.13
N ASN A 79 -42.81 9.21 -7.83
CA ASN A 79 -43.82 8.93 -8.85
C ASN A 79 -44.15 10.16 -9.71
N LEU A 80 -44.26 11.35 -9.09
CA LEU A 80 -44.49 12.62 -9.78
C LEU A 80 -43.28 13.04 -10.62
N PHE A 81 -42.05 12.80 -10.15
CA PHE A 81 -40.82 13.05 -10.90
C PHE A 81 -40.65 12.12 -12.11
N GLN A 82 -41.20 10.91 -12.07
CA GLN A 82 -41.29 10.05 -13.24
C GLN A 82 -42.42 10.46 -14.18
N ALA A 83 -43.63 10.72 -13.66
CA ALA A 83 -44.77 11.16 -14.47
C ALA A 83 -44.50 12.47 -15.23
N MET A 84 -43.69 13.37 -14.67
CA MET A 84 -43.16 14.57 -15.34
C MET A 84 -42.37 14.22 -16.62
N LYS A 85 -41.50 13.21 -16.58
CA LYS A 85 -40.75 12.73 -17.76
C LYS A 85 -41.67 12.04 -18.76
N ASP A 86 -42.66 11.29 -18.27
CA ASP A 86 -43.64 10.57 -19.10
C ASP A 86 -44.57 11.54 -19.85
N ASP A 87 -44.93 12.68 -19.25
CA ASP A 87 -45.61 13.82 -19.90
C ASP A 87 -44.70 14.55 -20.93
N GLY A 88 -43.43 14.15 -21.05
CA GLY A 88 -42.45 14.68 -22.01
C GLY A 88 -41.66 15.90 -21.54
N ILE A 89 -41.62 16.17 -20.23
CA ILE A 89 -41.02 17.39 -19.67
C ILE A 89 -39.65 17.05 -19.06
N CYS A 90 -38.59 17.64 -19.60
CA CYS A 90 -37.22 17.46 -19.10
C CYS A 90 -37.07 18.02 -17.67
N PRO A 91 -36.62 17.22 -16.68
CA PRO A 91 -36.28 17.71 -15.34
C PRO A 91 -35.15 18.73 -15.37
N ASP A 92 -35.25 19.77 -14.53
CA ASP A 92 -34.24 20.80 -14.38
C ASP A 92 -33.48 20.69 -13.04
N VAL A 93 -32.55 21.61 -12.78
CA VAL A 93 -31.78 21.66 -11.53
C VAL A 93 -32.71 21.77 -10.31
N VAL A 94 -33.86 22.44 -10.44
CA VAL A 94 -34.86 22.55 -9.36
C VAL A 94 -35.61 21.24 -9.16
N SER A 95 -35.98 20.51 -10.23
CA SER A 95 -36.59 19.18 -10.15
C SER A 95 -35.69 18.20 -9.36
N TRP A 96 -34.42 18.08 -9.77
CA TRP A 96 -33.46 17.18 -9.13
C TRP A 96 -33.11 17.63 -7.71
N THR A 97 -32.89 18.92 -7.47
CA THR A 97 -32.58 19.41 -6.12
C THR A 97 -33.75 19.23 -5.15
N SER A 98 -34.99 19.35 -5.63
CA SER A 98 -36.19 19.11 -4.80
C SER A 98 -36.25 17.67 -4.30
N ILE A 99 -36.04 16.68 -5.17
CA ILE A 99 -36.12 15.28 -4.79
C ILE A 99 -34.90 14.83 -3.97
N ILE A 100 -33.68 15.25 -4.34
CA ILE A 100 -32.46 14.96 -3.58
C ILE A 100 -32.53 15.54 -2.16
N SER A 101 -32.93 16.79 -2.00
CA SER A 101 -33.04 17.44 -0.69
C SER A 101 -34.24 16.95 0.13
N GLY A 102 -35.30 16.46 -0.52
CA GLY A 102 -36.40 15.73 0.13
C GLY A 102 -35.90 14.43 0.74
N SER A 103 -35.40 13.51 -0.09
CA SER A 103 -34.92 12.20 0.35
C SER A 103 -33.79 12.30 1.39
N ALA A 104 -32.88 13.28 1.27
CA ALA A 104 -31.84 13.50 2.28
C ALA A 104 -32.38 13.96 3.65
N LYS A 105 -33.47 14.74 3.69
CA LYS A 105 -34.14 15.15 4.94
C LYS A 105 -35.00 14.04 5.53
N ASN A 106 -35.66 13.26 4.68
CA ASN A 106 -36.54 12.16 5.06
C ASN A 106 -35.77 10.85 5.35
N LEU A 107 -34.44 10.94 5.57
CA LEU A 107 -33.52 9.85 5.91
C LEU A 107 -33.39 8.76 4.81
N GLN A 108 -33.92 8.99 3.61
CA GLN A 108 -33.83 8.14 2.42
C GLN A 108 -32.48 8.35 1.69
N TYR A 109 -31.36 8.17 2.41
CA TYR A 109 -30.03 8.59 1.95
C TYR A 109 -29.57 7.91 0.65
N ASP A 110 -29.80 6.60 0.50
CA ASP A 110 -29.41 5.87 -0.71
C ASP A 110 -30.15 6.35 -1.97
N GLU A 111 -31.42 6.73 -1.83
CA GLU A 111 -32.19 7.29 -2.94
C GLU A 111 -31.71 8.71 -3.27
N ALA A 112 -31.31 9.52 -2.27
CA ALA A 112 -30.70 10.83 -2.49
C ALA A 112 -29.35 10.70 -3.25
N PHE A 113 -28.49 9.74 -2.87
CA PHE A 113 -27.23 9.45 -3.55
C PHE A 113 -27.45 8.94 -4.99
N LYS A 114 -28.46 8.08 -5.20
CA LYS A 114 -28.87 7.55 -6.51
C LYS A 114 -29.42 8.65 -7.42
N MET A 115 -30.30 9.52 -6.92
CA MET A 115 -30.82 10.67 -7.67
C MET A 115 -29.71 11.66 -8.04
N PHE A 116 -28.77 11.95 -7.13
CA PHE A 116 -27.59 12.77 -7.45
C PHE A 116 -26.74 12.18 -8.58
N ARG A 117 -26.45 10.87 -8.53
CA ARG A 117 -25.71 10.18 -9.61
C ARG A 117 -26.44 10.27 -10.95
N GLN A 118 -27.77 10.12 -10.97
CA GLN A 118 -28.56 10.29 -12.20
C GLN A 118 -28.59 11.73 -12.71
N MET A 119 -28.65 12.73 -11.83
CA MET A 119 -28.55 14.15 -12.20
C MET A 119 -27.23 14.45 -12.94
N VAL A 120 -26.10 13.98 -12.38
CA VAL A 120 -24.77 14.16 -13.00
C VAL A 120 -24.65 13.38 -14.32
N LEU A 121 -25.13 12.12 -14.37
CA LEU A 121 -25.11 11.29 -15.58
C LEU A 121 -25.99 11.84 -16.72
N THR A 122 -27.03 12.62 -16.40
CA THR A 122 -27.86 13.32 -17.39
C THR A 122 -27.29 14.68 -17.81
N GLY A 123 -26.07 15.03 -17.37
CA GLY A 123 -25.36 16.26 -17.74
C GLY A 123 -25.85 17.52 -17.03
N ILE A 124 -26.82 17.39 -16.12
CA ILE A 124 -27.39 18.51 -15.36
C ILE A 124 -26.48 18.78 -14.16
N ARG A 125 -25.88 19.97 -14.10
CA ARG A 125 -24.90 20.32 -13.06
C ARG A 125 -25.58 20.59 -11.71
N PRO A 126 -25.24 19.86 -10.62
CA PRO A 126 -25.56 20.26 -9.26
C PRO A 126 -25.11 21.69 -8.92
N ASN A 127 -25.86 22.39 -8.06
CA ASN A 127 -25.50 23.72 -7.57
C ASN A 127 -25.24 23.70 -6.05
N SER A 128 -24.90 24.85 -5.47
CA SER A 128 -24.65 24.98 -4.03
C SER A 128 -25.75 24.37 -3.15
N VAL A 129 -27.02 24.53 -3.53
CA VAL A 129 -28.18 24.01 -2.79
C VAL A 129 -28.28 22.49 -2.92
N THR A 130 -27.98 21.93 -4.11
CA THR A 130 -27.90 20.48 -4.29
C THR A 130 -26.79 19.87 -3.42
N ILE A 131 -25.61 20.50 -3.39
CA ILE A 131 -24.44 19.99 -2.67
C ILE A 131 -24.61 20.12 -1.15
N SER A 132 -25.00 21.30 -0.64
CA SER A 132 -25.21 21.51 0.81
C SER A 132 -26.38 20.68 1.37
N SER A 133 -27.34 20.27 0.53
CA SER A 133 -28.39 19.32 0.93
C SER A 133 -27.93 17.87 1.01
N LEU A 134 -26.86 17.49 0.28
CA LEU A 134 -26.41 16.10 0.16
C LEU A 134 -25.31 15.75 1.17
N LEU A 135 -24.47 16.72 1.53
CA LEU A 135 -23.38 16.54 2.51
C LEU A 135 -23.85 16.07 3.91
N PRO A 136 -25.00 16.54 4.46
CA PRO A 136 -25.55 15.99 5.70
C PRO A 136 -25.91 14.50 5.60
N ALA A 137 -26.36 14.02 4.45
CA ALA A 137 -26.61 12.59 4.26
C ALA A 137 -25.30 11.80 4.34
N CYS A 138 -24.22 12.28 3.72
CA CYS A 138 -22.88 11.68 3.83
C CYS A 138 -22.37 11.64 5.28
N ALA A 139 -22.58 12.73 6.03
CA ALA A 139 -22.22 12.85 7.44
C ALA A 139 -22.98 11.82 8.30
N ASN A 140 -24.29 11.71 8.11
CA ASN A 140 -25.17 10.84 8.91
C ASN A 140 -24.98 9.34 8.65
N VAL A 141 -24.37 8.95 7.52
CA VAL A 141 -23.92 7.57 7.25
C VAL A 141 -22.40 7.39 7.35
N ALA A 142 -21.67 8.40 7.85
CA ALA A 142 -20.21 8.44 7.97
C ALA A 142 -19.45 8.11 6.66
N ASN A 143 -20.05 8.34 5.48
CA ASN A 143 -19.47 7.99 4.19
C ASN A 143 -18.51 9.08 3.70
N LEU A 144 -17.34 9.12 4.35
CA LEU A 144 -16.24 10.04 4.04
C LEU A 144 -15.86 10.03 2.56
N LYS A 145 -15.79 8.85 1.93
CA LYS A 145 -15.41 8.71 0.52
C LYS A 145 -16.40 9.43 -0.40
N PHE A 146 -17.70 9.25 -0.21
CA PHE A 146 -18.69 9.93 -1.06
C PHE A 146 -18.75 11.44 -0.77
N GLY A 147 -18.50 11.85 0.49
CA GLY A 147 -18.27 13.25 0.83
C GLY A 147 -17.04 13.86 0.14
N GLU A 148 -15.96 13.09 -0.04
CA GLU A 148 -14.77 13.49 -0.79
C GLU A 148 -15.01 13.57 -2.30
N GLU A 149 -15.78 12.65 -2.88
CA GLU A 149 -16.24 12.72 -4.28
C GLU A 149 -17.09 13.99 -4.53
N ILE A 150 -18.00 14.32 -3.61
CA ILE A 150 -18.80 15.55 -3.63
C ILE A 150 -17.93 16.80 -3.46
N HIS A 151 -16.94 16.77 -2.56
CA HIS A 151 -16.00 17.89 -2.38
C HIS A 151 -15.17 18.14 -3.65
N GLY A 152 -14.68 17.08 -4.29
CA GLY A 152 -14.00 17.18 -5.58
C GLY A 152 -14.86 17.84 -6.66
N TYR A 153 -16.15 17.48 -6.73
CA TYR A 153 -17.11 18.16 -7.61
C TYR A 153 -17.27 19.65 -7.25
N ALA A 154 -17.37 20.00 -5.96
CA ALA A 154 -17.54 21.38 -5.50
C ALA A 154 -16.34 22.27 -5.85
N VAL A 155 -15.11 21.74 -5.70
CA VAL A 155 -13.86 22.41 -6.09
C VAL A 155 -13.81 22.62 -7.60
N VAL A 156 -14.01 21.57 -8.39
CA VAL A 156 -13.96 21.63 -9.88
C VAL A 156 -15.06 22.53 -10.46
N SER A 157 -16.20 22.67 -9.75
CA SER A 157 -17.32 23.52 -10.17
C SER A 157 -17.24 24.96 -9.63
N GLY A 158 -16.22 25.31 -8.84
CA GLY A 158 -16.06 26.65 -8.27
C GLY A 158 -17.12 27.04 -7.23
N ILE A 159 -17.73 26.06 -6.54
CA ILE A 159 -18.77 26.28 -5.53
C ILE A 159 -18.35 25.88 -4.10
N GLU A 160 -17.08 25.48 -3.90
CA GLU A 160 -16.49 25.26 -2.58
C GLU A 160 -16.58 26.51 -1.68
N GLU A 161 -16.34 27.69 -2.26
CA GLU A 161 -16.32 29.00 -1.58
C GLU A 161 -17.72 29.52 -1.21
N ASP A 162 -18.79 28.86 -1.66
CA ASP A 162 -20.15 29.15 -1.19
C ASP A 162 -20.25 28.85 0.31
N MET A 163 -20.66 29.84 1.10
CA MET A 163 -20.69 29.73 2.56
C MET A 163 -21.49 28.51 3.05
N PHE A 164 -22.59 28.14 2.39
CA PHE A 164 -23.38 26.97 2.77
C PHE A 164 -22.68 25.67 2.40
N VAL A 165 -21.99 25.62 1.25
CA VAL A 165 -21.21 24.45 0.83
C VAL A 165 -20.01 24.25 1.75
N SER A 166 -19.23 25.30 2.03
CA SER A 166 -18.12 25.26 2.99
C SER A 166 -18.58 24.84 4.39
N SER A 167 -19.64 25.43 4.95
CA SER A 167 -20.19 25.02 6.25
C SER A 167 -20.61 23.54 6.27
N SER A 168 -21.31 23.06 5.23
CA SER A 168 -21.73 21.65 5.15
C SER A 168 -20.56 20.68 4.89
N LEU A 169 -19.49 21.12 4.21
CA LEU A 169 -18.27 20.32 4.04
C LEU A 169 -17.53 20.16 5.36
N ILE A 170 -17.41 21.24 6.15
CA ILE A 170 -16.81 21.23 7.49
C ILE A 170 -17.59 20.27 8.41
N ASP A 171 -18.92 20.37 8.45
CA ASP A 171 -19.78 19.49 9.24
C ASP A 171 -19.65 18.01 8.82
N MET A 172 -19.60 17.75 7.51
CA MET A 172 -19.40 16.40 6.96
C MET A 172 -18.04 15.82 7.32
N TYR A 173 -16.95 16.57 7.11
CA TYR A 173 -15.60 16.09 7.48
C TYR A 173 -15.45 15.89 8.99
N ALA A 174 -16.04 16.77 9.82
CA ALA A 174 -16.04 16.62 11.27
C ALA A 174 -16.74 15.34 11.73
N LYS A 175 -17.97 15.08 11.25
CA LYS A 175 -18.77 13.90 11.61
C LYS A 175 -18.21 12.60 11.03
N CYS A 176 -17.54 12.67 9.89
CA CYS A 176 -16.76 11.56 9.32
C CYS A 176 -15.37 11.38 9.96
N GLY A 177 -15.07 12.05 11.08
CA GLY A 177 -13.83 11.87 11.85
C GLY A 177 -12.57 12.52 11.24
N SER A 178 -12.70 13.29 10.17
CA SER A 178 -11.58 13.93 9.45
C SER A 178 -11.41 15.39 9.88
N VAL A 179 -11.20 15.62 11.19
CA VAL A 179 -11.13 16.96 11.81
C VAL A 179 -10.13 17.89 11.09
N PHE A 180 -8.96 17.39 10.70
CA PHE A 180 -7.96 18.16 9.94
C PHE A 180 -8.46 18.69 8.58
N LYS A 181 -9.34 17.94 7.88
CA LYS A 181 -9.94 18.42 6.62
C LYS A 181 -11.01 19.48 6.89
N ALA A 182 -11.77 19.34 7.97
CA ALA A 182 -12.73 20.35 8.43
C ALA A 182 -12.02 21.64 8.87
N GLU A 183 -10.96 21.53 9.68
CA GLU A 183 -10.10 22.63 10.14
C GLU A 183 -9.50 23.41 8.97
N ARG A 184 -8.92 22.70 7.98
CA ARG A 184 -8.30 23.34 6.81
C ARG A 184 -9.32 24.12 5.97
N LEU A 185 -10.56 23.64 5.87
CA LEU A 185 -11.66 24.38 5.23
C LEU A 185 -12.10 25.58 6.08
N PHE A 186 -12.29 25.38 7.38
CA PHE A 186 -12.68 26.43 8.32
C PHE A 186 -11.72 27.63 8.29
N TYR A 187 -10.40 27.38 8.33
CA TYR A 187 -9.43 28.47 8.23
C TYR A 187 -9.34 29.08 6.81
N LYS A 188 -9.65 28.32 5.74
CA LYS A 188 -9.76 28.84 4.37
C LYS A 188 -10.96 29.77 4.16
N MET A 189 -12.06 29.60 4.90
CA MET A 189 -13.25 30.47 4.79
C MET A 189 -12.89 31.94 5.11
N HIS A 190 -13.20 32.85 4.18
CA HIS A 190 -13.05 34.29 4.36
C HIS A 190 -14.03 34.90 5.37
N LEU A 191 -15.24 34.34 5.45
CA LEU A 191 -16.30 34.72 6.38
C LEU A 191 -16.84 33.45 7.02
N ARG A 192 -16.89 33.40 8.35
CA ARG A 192 -17.32 32.23 9.14
C ARG A 192 -18.64 32.56 9.84
N ASN A 193 -19.55 31.60 9.84
CA ASN A 193 -20.89 31.72 10.43
C ASN A 193 -21.04 30.80 11.66
N THR A 194 -22.14 30.98 12.41
CA THR A 194 -22.49 30.15 13.59
C THR A 194 -22.41 28.65 13.29
N VAL A 195 -22.84 28.20 12.11
CA VAL A 195 -22.78 26.78 11.70
C VAL A 195 -21.33 26.29 11.61
N SER A 196 -20.46 27.03 10.93
CA SER A 196 -19.05 26.66 10.76
C SER A 196 -18.26 26.66 12.08
N TYR A 197 -18.54 27.61 12.98
CA TYR A 197 -17.98 27.59 14.35
C TYR A 197 -18.50 26.39 15.14
N ASN A 198 -19.81 26.18 15.17
CA ASN A 198 -20.42 25.06 15.90
C ASN A 198 -19.88 23.71 15.42
N SER A 199 -19.83 23.45 14.10
CA SER A 199 -19.32 22.17 13.58
C SER A 199 -17.84 21.93 13.93
N MET A 200 -17.00 22.98 13.98
CA MET A 200 -15.61 22.83 14.48
C MET A 200 -15.54 22.62 16.00
N ILE A 201 -16.31 23.37 16.79
CA ILE A 201 -16.35 23.21 18.26
C ILE A 201 -16.83 21.79 18.61
N PHE A 202 -17.87 21.28 17.94
CA PHE A 202 -18.30 19.88 18.04
C PHE A 202 -17.20 18.89 17.59
N ALA A 203 -16.43 19.20 16.54
CA ALA A 203 -15.35 18.34 16.07
C ALA A 203 -14.26 18.15 17.15
N TYR A 204 -13.75 19.25 17.72
CA TYR A 204 -12.72 19.19 18.77
C TYR A 204 -13.27 18.59 20.07
N ALA A 205 -14.50 18.96 20.48
CA ALA A 205 -15.16 18.41 21.67
C ALA A 205 -15.30 16.87 21.62
N ASN A 206 -15.78 16.31 20.50
CA ASN A 206 -15.92 14.86 20.33
C ASN A 206 -14.57 14.12 20.28
N ASN A 207 -13.49 14.80 19.86
CA ASN A 207 -12.14 14.22 19.80
C ASN A 207 -11.32 14.47 21.08
N GLY A 208 -11.90 15.12 22.11
CA GLY A 208 -11.28 15.36 23.40
C GLY A 208 -10.33 16.57 23.45
N ASP A 209 -10.19 17.33 22.36
CA ASP A 209 -9.42 18.58 22.35
C ASP A 209 -10.28 19.75 22.86
N CYS A 210 -10.53 19.74 24.17
CA CYS A 210 -11.36 20.74 24.82
C CYS A 210 -10.70 22.12 24.89
N ASP A 211 -9.36 22.20 24.87
CA ASP A 211 -8.65 23.47 24.84
C ASP A 211 -8.90 24.20 23.52
N THR A 212 -8.75 23.53 22.37
CA THR A 212 -9.06 24.14 21.06
C THR A 212 -10.56 24.44 20.91
N ALA A 213 -11.45 23.57 21.42
CA ALA A 213 -12.89 23.82 21.43
C ALA A 213 -13.26 25.11 22.20
N ILE A 214 -12.71 25.30 23.41
CA ILE A 214 -12.92 26.53 24.20
C ILE A 214 -12.26 27.74 23.56
N ASN A 215 -11.06 27.61 22.98
CA ASN A 215 -10.39 28.71 22.28
C ASN A 215 -11.21 29.22 21.09
N LEU A 216 -11.86 28.34 20.31
CA LEU A 216 -12.76 28.75 19.23
C LEU A 216 -14.05 29.40 19.74
N PHE A 217 -14.61 28.92 20.85
CA PHE A 217 -15.74 29.59 21.51
C PHE A 217 -15.37 30.98 22.04
N GLN A 218 -14.17 31.14 22.63
CA GLN A 218 -13.67 32.45 23.05
C GLN A 218 -13.51 33.40 21.87
N GLN A 219 -12.93 32.95 20.75
CA GLN A 219 -12.85 33.76 19.52
C GLN A 219 -14.24 34.18 18.99
N MET A 220 -15.23 33.28 19.06
CA MET A 220 -16.61 33.58 18.68
C MET A 220 -17.27 34.61 19.61
N VAL A 221 -16.98 34.56 20.92
CA VAL A 221 -17.47 35.52 21.93
C VAL A 221 -16.76 36.88 21.83
N GLU A 222 -15.45 36.89 21.59
CA GLU A 222 -14.62 38.11 21.54
C GLU A 222 -14.77 38.86 20.20
N GLY A 223 -14.92 38.13 19.09
CA GLY A 223 -15.12 38.72 17.77
C GLY A 223 -16.44 39.47 17.63
N GLY A 224 -17.51 39.02 18.30
CA GLY A 224 -18.81 39.71 18.36
C GLY A 224 -19.62 39.79 17.05
N GLU A 225 -19.04 39.44 15.91
CA GLU A 225 -19.68 39.44 14.58
C GLU A 225 -20.63 38.25 14.33
N VAL A 226 -20.59 37.22 15.19
CA VAL A 226 -21.32 35.96 15.01
C VAL A 226 -22.20 35.69 16.23
N GLU A 227 -23.51 35.50 16.02
CA GLU A 227 -24.44 35.18 17.10
C GLU A 227 -24.18 33.77 17.66
N LEU A 228 -24.07 33.68 18.99
CA LEU A 228 -24.08 32.42 19.74
C LEU A 228 -25.51 31.85 19.72
N ASP A 229 -25.66 30.59 19.37
CA ASP A 229 -26.94 29.89 19.41
C ASP A 229 -26.94 28.78 20.49
N TYR A 230 -28.08 28.11 20.63
CA TYR A 230 -28.23 27.00 21.58
C TYR A 230 -27.27 25.83 21.28
N LEU A 231 -26.97 25.55 20.00
CA LEU A 231 -26.02 24.50 19.61
C LEU A 231 -24.58 24.82 20.06
N THR A 232 -24.21 26.11 20.07
CA THR A 232 -22.92 26.57 20.60
C THR A 232 -22.75 26.16 22.06
N PHE A 233 -23.80 26.32 22.88
CA PHE A 233 -23.77 25.95 24.29
C PHE A 233 -23.84 24.44 24.51
N VAL A 234 -24.61 23.69 23.71
CA VAL A 234 -24.57 22.21 23.72
C VAL A 234 -23.15 21.70 23.47
N ALA A 235 -22.46 22.20 22.44
CA ALA A 235 -21.12 21.75 22.07
C ALA A 235 -20.09 21.96 23.20
N ILE A 236 -20.14 23.13 23.87
CA ILE A 236 -19.20 23.47 24.94
C ILE A 236 -19.52 22.78 26.27
N ILE A 237 -20.80 22.58 26.61
CA ILE A 237 -21.17 21.78 27.80
C ILE A 237 -20.80 20.30 27.58
N MET A 238 -20.98 19.78 26.36
CA MET A 238 -20.53 18.44 25.98
C MET A 238 -19.01 18.30 26.09
N CYS A 239 -18.22 19.27 25.61
CA CYS A 239 -16.78 19.33 25.89
C CYS A 239 -16.48 19.28 27.40
N CYS A 240 -17.15 20.10 28.21
CA CYS A 240 -16.98 20.07 29.67
C CYS A 240 -17.25 18.67 30.25
N SER A 241 -18.21 17.91 29.69
CA SER A 241 -18.46 16.50 30.05
C SER A 241 -17.27 15.59 29.72
N HIS A 242 -16.75 15.66 28.49
CA HIS A 242 -15.57 14.88 28.08
C HIS A 242 -14.32 15.20 28.92
N ALA A 243 -14.14 16.47 29.33
CA ALA A 243 -13.02 16.91 30.17
C ALA A 243 -13.26 16.74 31.69
N GLY A 244 -14.47 16.38 32.12
CA GLY A 244 -14.86 16.30 33.54
C GLY A 244 -14.91 17.66 34.27
N TRP A 245 -14.98 18.77 33.54
CA TRP A 245 -14.90 20.14 34.08
C TRP A 245 -16.25 20.63 34.63
N VAL A 246 -16.75 19.98 35.69
CA VAL A 246 -18.11 20.18 36.22
C VAL A 246 -18.41 21.65 36.56
N GLU A 247 -17.52 22.32 37.32
CA GLU A 247 -17.71 23.74 37.64
C GLU A 247 -17.79 24.63 36.39
N VAL A 248 -17.09 24.28 35.31
CA VAL A 248 -17.02 25.09 34.08
C VAL A 248 -18.30 24.88 33.28
N GLY A 249 -18.77 23.64 33.15
CA GLY A 249 -20.08 23.31 32.57
C GLY A 249 -21.24 23.97 33.32
N GLU A 250 -21.25 23.90 34.66
CA GLU A 250 -22.23 24.59 35.50
C GLU A 250 -22.20 26.12 35.28
N LYS A 251 -21.02 26.74 35.23
CA LYS A 251 -20.88 28.20 34.94
C LYS A 251 -21.41 28.55 33.55
N ILE A 252 -21.17 27.69 32.55
CA ILE A 252 -21.57 27.92 31.15
C ILE A 252 -23.09 27.72 30.96
N PHE A 253 -23.69 26.69 31.56
CA PHE A 253 -25.13 26.45 31.57
C PHE A 253 -25.90 27.61 32.23
N ASN A 254 -25.35 28.19 33.30
CA ASN A 254 -25.90 29.41 33.91
C ASN A 254 -25.66 30.67 33.04
N MET A 255 -24.49 30.82 32.43
CA MET A 255 -24.16 31.96 31.56
C MET A 255 -25.07 32.04 30.34
N MET A 256 -25.37 30.90 29.70
CA MET A 256 -26.32 30.77 28.59
C MET A 256 -27.66 31.46 28.89
N GLN A 257 -28.20 31.20 30.08
CA GLN A 257 -29.48 31.73 30.54
C GLN A 257 -29.38 33.19 31.00
N LEU A 258 -28.44 33.48 31.91
CA LEU A 258 -28.37 34.75 32.63
C LEU A 258 -27.73 35.89 31.83
N ARG A 259 -26.81 35.57 30.90
CA ARG A 259 -26.09 36.57 30.08
C ARG A 259 -26.63 36.65 28.65
N TYR A 260 -27.01 35.52 28.06
CA TYR A 260 -27.43 35.45 26.65
C TYR A 260 -28.94 35.22 26.47
N GLY A 261 -29.70 34.98 27.54
CA GLY A 261 -31.16 34.80 27.50
C GLY A 261 -31.64 33.49 26.88
N ILE A 262 -30.72 32.62 26.45
CA ILE A 262 -31.02 31.37 25.76
C ILE A 262 -31.60 30.38 26.77
N GLN A 263 -32.84 29.97 26.53
CA GLN A 263 -33.55 29.00 27.38
C GLN A 263 -32.98 27.59 27.14
N PRO A 264 -32.72 26.78 28.20
CA PRO A 264 -32.17 25.45 28.03
C PRO A 264 -33.19 24.52 27.38
N ARG A 265 -32.71 23.69 26.46
CA ARG A 265 -33.48 22.61 25.80
C ARG A 265 -32.98 21.24 26.27
N LEU A 266 -33.72 20.17 25.95
CA LEU A 266 -33.44 18.79 26.37
C LEU A 266 -31.98 18.36 26.13
N GLU A 267 -31.39 18.76 25.00
CA GLU A 267 -30.00 18.50 24.65
C GLU A 267 -29.00 19.03 25.70
N HIS A 268 -29.29 20.19 26.30
CA HIS A 268 -28.45 20.82 27.32
C HIS A 268 -28.59 20.11 28.67
N TYR A 269 -29.81 19.69 29.01
CA TYR A 269 -30.05 18.90 30.21
C TYR A 269 -29.37 17.53 30.10
N ALA A 270 -29.42 16.88 28.93
CA ALA A 270 -28.71 15.63 28.66
C ALA A 270 -27.19 15.79 28.81
N CYS A 271 -26.59 16.83 28.25
CA CYS A 271 -25.15 17.11 28.42
C CYS A 271 -24.77 17.42 29.88
N MET A 272 -25.62 18.10 30.65
CA MET A 272 -25.39 18.33 32.09
C MET A 272 -25.51 17.05 32.93
N VAL A 273 -26.43 16.14 32.58
CA VAL A 273 -26.57 14.82 33.23
C VAL A 273 -25.39 13.90 32.90
N ASP A 274 -24.93 13.89 31.65
CA ASP A 274 -23.71 13.19 31.24
C ASP A 274 -22.47 13.75 31.97
N LEU A 275 -22.34 15.08 32.08
CA LEU A 275 -21.26 15.75 32.83
C LEU A 275 -21.22 15.34 34.32
N LEU A 276 -22.35 15.46 35.01
CA LEU A 276 -22.46 15.09 36.43
C LEU A 276 -22.27 13.58 36.62
N GLY A 277 -22.82 12.78 35.70
CA GLY A 277 -22.75 11.33 35.70
C GLY A 277 -21.33 10.80 35.50
N ARG A 278 -20.60 11.28 34.48
CA ARG A 278 -19.18 10.91 34.25
C ARG A 278 -18.31 11.28 35.45
N ALA A 279 -18.53 12.44 36.05
CA ALA A 279 -17.84 12.90 37.26
C ALA A 279 -18.20 12.11 38.54
N GLY A 280 -19.06 11.09 38.46
CA GLY A 280 -19.46 10.25 39.61
C GLY A 280 -20.50 10.90 40.53
N ARG A 281 -20.98 12.11 40.21
CA ARG A 281 -22.04 12.83 40.93
C ARG A 281 -23.43 12.32 40.51
N ILE A 282 -23.63 11.00 40.53
CA ILE A 282 -24.86 10.33 40.00
C ILE A 282 -26.11 10.82 40.75
N SER A 283 -26.03 10.97 42.08
CA SER A 283 -27.13 11.50 42.89
C SER A 283 -27.51 12.92 42.45
N ASP A 284 -26.53 13.78 42.24
CA ASP A 284 -26.75 15.16 41.79
C ASP A 284 -27.30 15.20 40.35
N ALA A 285 -26.85 14.28 39.48
CA ALA A 285 -27.40 14.13 38.13
C ALA A 285 -28.89 13.73 38.18
N TYR A 286 -29.27 12.85 39.10
CA TYR A 286 -30.68 12.45 39.30
C TYR A 286 -31.54 13.54 39.95
N GLU A 287 -31.03 14.27 40.95
CA GLU A 287 -31.74 15.45 41.48
C GLU A 287 -31.86 16.56 40.42
N PHE A 288 -30.84 16.77 39.58
CA PHE A 288 -30.89 17.73 38.48
C PHE A 288 -32.01 17.38 37.48
N ILE A 289 -32.20 16.10 37.15
CA ILE A 289 -33.33 15.62 36.34
C ILE A 289 -34.68 15.99 36.97
N LYS A 290 -34.85 15.83 38.30
CA LYS A 290 -36.08 16.24 38.99
C LYS A 290 -36.33 17.75 38.98
N THR A 291 -35.28 18.57 38.82
CA THR A 291 -35.39 20.03 38.71
C THR A 291 -35.66 20.53 37.28
N MET A 292 -35.75 19.64 36.29
CA MET A 292 -36.06 20.02 34.92
C MET A 292 -37.47 20.61 34.80
N PRO A 293 -37.65 21.76 34.08
CA PRO A 293 -38.97 22.35 33.83
C PRO A 293 -39.73 21.69 32.67
N VAL A 294 -39.18 20.59 32.12
CA VAL A 294 -39.70 19.82 30.97
C VAL A 294 -39.51 18.33 31.26
N GLU A 295 -40.38 17.48 30.74
CA GLU A 295 -40.28 16.03 30.92
C GLU A 295 -38.99 15.49 30.27
N PRO A 296 -38.17 14.65 30.95
CA PRO A 296 -36.89 14.20 30.41
C PRO A 296 -37.08 13.12 29.34
N ASP A 297 -36.30 13.23 28.25
CA ASP A 297 -36.38 12.33 27.10
C ASP A 297 -35.42 11.12 27.19
N ALA A 298 -35.38 10.31 26.13
CA ALA A 298 -34.53 9.14 26.05
C ALA A 298 -33.02 9.46 26.08
N PHE A 299 -32.59 10.66 25.69
CA PHE A 299 -31.19 11.06 25.78
C PHE A 299 -30.81 11.40 27.22
N VAL A 300 -31.69 12.09 27.95
CA VAL A 300 -31.46 12.41 29.38
C VAL A 300 -31.42 11.14 30.23
N TRP A 301 -32.39 10.23 30.09
CA TRP A 301 -32.37 8.95 30.83
C TRP A 301 -31.27 8.01 30.34
N GLY A 302 -30.90 8.06 29.05
CA GLY A 302 -29.78 7.31 28.48
C GLY A 302 -28.43 7.73 29.08
N ALA A 303 -28.20 9.02 29.28
CA ALA A 303 -27.03 9.55 29.94
C ALA A 303 -26.92 9.08 31.40
N LEU A 304 -28.03 9.15 32.17
CA LEU A 304 -28.03 8.64 33.55
C LEU A 304 -27.80 7.13 33.61
N LEU A 305 -28.43 6.33 32.74
CA LEU A 305 -28.20 4.88 32.66
C LEU A 305 -26.73 4.55 32.33
N GLY A 306 -26.10 5.32 31.42
CA GLY A 306 -24.68 5.23 31.12
C GLY A 306 -23.79 5.48 32.34
N ALA A 307 -24.03 6.58 33.07
CA ALA A 307 -23.31 6.90 34.30
C ALA A 307 -23.48 5.83 35.38
N CYS A 308 -24.70 5.35 35.58
CA CYS A 308 -25.03 4.26 36.51
C CYS A 308 -24.30 2.95 36.15
N ARG A 309 -24.14 2.64 34.86
CA ARG A 309 -23.31 1.51 34.39
C ARG A 309 -21.84 1.68 34.73
N HIS A 310 -21.26 2.87 34.48
CA HIS A 310 -19.83 3.13 34.70
C HIS A 310 -19.44 3.13 36.18
N HIS A 311 -20.29 3.68 37.04
CA HIS A 311 -20.02 3.81 38.49
C HIS A 311 -20.72 2.74 39.35
N GLY A 312 -21.41 1.78 38.75
CA GLY A 312 -21.97 0.60 39.43
C GLY A 312 -23.26 0.83 40.23
N ASN A 313 -23.96 1.95 40.03
CA ASN A 313 -25.23 2.24 40.72
C ASN A 313 -26.39 1.46 40.06
N ILE A 314 -26.72 0.30 40.62
CA ILE A 314 -27.77 -0.58 40.09
C ILE A 314 -29.17 0.01 40.29
N GLU A 315 -29.44 0.68 41.42
CA GLU A 315 -30.78 1.19 41.78
C GLU A 315 -31.25 2.31 40.83
N LEU A 316 -30.40 3.32 40.61
CA LEU A 316 -30.68 4.37 39.62
C LEU A 316 -30.55 3.85 38.18
N GLY A 317 -29.82 2.76 37.95
CA GLY A 317 -29.79 2.04 36.68
C GLY A 317 -31.12 1.38 36.32
N GLU A 318 -31.72 0.63 37.26
CA GLU A 318 -33.05 0.01 37.10
C GLU A 318 -34.14 1.08 36.89
N LEU A 319 -34.08 2.19 37.64
CA LEU A 319 -35.00 3.32 37.46
C LEU A 319 -34.87 3.98 36.08
N SER A 320 -33.65 4.34 35.66
CA SER A 320 -33.41 4.99 34.36
C SER A 320 -33.82 4.09 33.20
N ALA A 321 -33.55 2.79 33.30
CA ALA A 321 -33.97 1.81 32.32
C ALA A 321 -35.50 1.68 32.26
N SER A 322 -36.22 1.77 33.39
CA SER A 322 -37.69 1.74 33.40
C SER A 322 -38.30 2.88 32.58
N HIS A 323 -37.82 4.12 32.77
CA HIS A 323 -38.29 5.26 31.96
C HIS A 323 -37.89 5.15 30.49
N LEU A 324 -36.72 4.58 30.19
CA LEU A 324 -36.34 4.26 28.81
C LEU A 324 -37.24 3.18 28.16
N PHE A 325 -37.79 2.26 28.93
CA PHE A 325 -38.76 1.27 28.43
C PHE A 325 -40.16 1.86 28.21
N GLU A 326 -40.50 2.95 28.90
CA GLU A 326 -41.75 3.72 28.67
C GLU A 326 -41.62 4.61 27.43
N LEU A 327 -40.50 5.33 27.28
CA LEU A 327 -40.22 6.26 26.18
C LEU A 327 -39.86 5.53 24.88
N GLU A 328 -39.03 4.49 24.95
CA GLU A 328 -38.63 3.67 23.80
C GLU A 328 -38.86 2.17 24.06
N PRO A 329 -40.11 1.65 24.05
CA PRO A 329 -40.41 0.24 24.31
C PRO A 329 -39.71 -0.77 23.38
N LYS A 330 -39.14 -0.29 22.27
CA LYS A 330 -38.41 -1.08 21.28
C LYS A 330 -36.88 -0.94 21.38
N SER A 331 -36.34 -0.14 22.29
CA SER A 331 -34.89 0.15 22.34
C SER A 331 -34.07 -1.03 22.85
N VAL A 332 -33.33 -1.68 21.95
CA VAL A 332 -32.44 -2.82 22.28
C VAL A 332 -31.32 -2.39 23.23
N GLY A 333 -30.81 -1.15 23.09
CA GLY A 333 -29.68 -0.64 23.84
C GLY A 333 -29.92 -0.60 25.35
N SER A 334 -31.02 0.02 25.78
CA SER A 334 -31.40 0.15 27.19
C SER A 334 -31.57 -1.21 27.86
N HIS A 335 -32.18 -2.18 27.17
CA HIS A 335 -32.33 -3.57 27.63
C HIS A 335 -30.96 -4.27 27.77
N ALA A 336 -30.06 -4.09 26.80
CA ALA A 336 -28.73 -4.70 26.83
C ALA A 336 -27.84 -4.12 27.95
N VAL A 337 -27.88 -2.80 28.15
CA VAL A 337 -27.14 -2.12 29.24
C VAL A 337 -27.62 -2.60 30.61
N LEU A 338 -28.94 -2.60 30.86
CA LEU A 338 -29.47 -3.09 32.13
C LEU A 338 -29.14 -4.57 32.35
N SER A 339 -29.26 -5.42 31.31
CA SER A 339 -28.88 -6.84 31.40
C SER A 339 -27.41 -7.01 31.81
N SER A 340 -26.50 -6.19 31.26
CA SER A 340 -25.09 -6.20 31.64
C SER A 340 -24.86 -5.75 33.09
N MET A 341 -25.59 -4.75 33.58
CA MET A 341 -25.49 -4.29 34.98
C MET A 341 -26.00 -5.34 35.97
N LEU A 342 -27.10 -6.02 35.63
CA LEU A 342 -27.65 -7.12 36.42
C LEU A 342 -26.72 -8.35 36.44
N MET A 343 -26.06 -8.67 35.32
CA MET A 343 -25.02 -9.72 35.28
C MET A 343 -23.82 -9.35 36.15
N ASN A 344 -23.31 -8.13 36.03
CA ASN A 344 -22.13 -7.66 36.79
C ASN A 344 -22.39 -7.56 38.31
N SER A 345 -23.65 -7.33 38.73
CA SER A 345 -24.07 -7.35 40.15
C SER A 345 -24.49 -8.73 40.66
N GLY A 346 -24.28 -9.80 39.87
CA GLY A 346 -24.58 -11.18 40.26
C GLY A 346 -26.06 -11.58 40.18
N ARG A 347 -26.94 -10.70 39.69
CA ARG A 347 -28.39 -10.95 39.49
C ARG A 347 -28.65 -11.63 38.14
N TRP A 348 -27.95 -12.75 37.90
CA TRP A 348 -27.99 -13.50 36.64
C TRP A 348 -29.40 -13.96 36.24
N GLU A 349 -30.24 -14.32 37.20
CA GLU A 349 -31.63 -14.70 36.91
C GLU A 349 -32.46 -13.55 36.37
N ASP A 350 -32.29 -12.34 36.89
CA ASP A 350 -33.05 -11.15 36.46
C ASP A 350 -32.58 -10.71 35.07
N ALA A 351 -31.27 -10.76 34.82
CA ALA A 351 -30.72 -10.57 33.48
C ALA A 351 -31.25 -11.61 32.46
N ALA A 352 -31.47 -12.86 32.90
CA ALA A 352 -32.04 -13.92 32.07
C ALA A 352 -33.56 -13.75 31.85
N LYS A 353 -34.31 -13.26 32.86
CA LYS A 353 -35.72 -12.87 32.72
C LYS A 353 -35.86 -11.73 31.71
N LEU A 354 -35.05 -10.69 31.82
CA LEU A 354 -35.03 -9.54 30.91
C LEU A 354 -34.75 -9.97 29.46
N LYS A 355 -33.74 -10.82 29.24
CA LYS A 355 -33.43 -11.39 27.92
C LYS A 355 -34.59 -12.23 27.36
N LYS A 356 -35.24 -13.06 28.19
CA LYS A 356 -36.40 -13.88 27.77
C LYS A 356 -37.64 -13.04 27.43
N LEU A 357 -37.84 -11.91 28.08
CA LEU A 357 -39.02 -11.05 27.85
C LEU A 357 -39.00 -10.40 26.45
N TYR A 358 -37.81 -10.04 25.96
CA TYR A 358 -37.64 -9.22 24.76
C TYR A 358 -37.38 -10.03 23.47
N TYR A 359 -36.68 -11.17 23.56
CA TYR A 359 -36.32 -12.01 22.40
C TYR A 359 -37.48 -12.41 21.44
N PRO A 360 -38.74 -12.64 21.89
CA PRO A 360 -39.81 -13.05 20.98
C PRO A 360 -40.29 -11.99 19.97
N VAL A 361 -40.03 -10.70 20.21
CA VAL A 361 -40.69 -9.59 19.48
C VAL A 361 -40.15 -9.40 18.06
N PHE A 362 -38.93 -9.85 17.77
CA PHE A 362 -38.20 -9.53 16.53
C PHE A 362 -38.67 -10.22 15.24
N ARG A 363 -39.76 -11.02 15.27
CA ARG A 363 -40.25 -11.74 14.07
C ARG A 363 -41.18 -10.94 13.14
N LEU A 364 -41.67 -9.76 13.55
CA LEU A 364 -42.62 -8.97 12.75
C LEU A 364 -42.30 -7.46 12.77
N HIS A 365 -41.29 -7.06 11.99
CA HIS A 365 -41.29 -5.93 11.03
C HIS A 365 -39.85 -5.56 10.63
N LYS A 366 -39.47 -5.78 9.37
CA LYS A 366 -38.32 -5.09 8.76
C LYS A 366 -38.73 -3.66 8.39
N LEU A 367 -37.91 -2.67 8.75
CA LEU A 367 -37.89 -1.31 8.21
C LEU A 367 -36.51 -0.69 8.45
N GLU A 368 -36.00 0.11 7.52
CA GLU A 368 -34.66 0.72 7.64
C GLU A 368 -34.68 1.96 8.55
N SER A 369 -33.95 1.93 9.69
CA SER A 369 -33.58 3.13 10.49
C SER A 369 -32.71 2.78 11.72
N PHE A 370 -31.48 2.30 11.52
CA PHE A 370 -30.56 1.96 12.63
C PHE A 370 -29.16 2.62 12.50
N SER A 371 -29.14 3.95 12.31
CA SER A 371 -27.92 4.78 12.43
C SER A 371 -28.00 5.93 13.45
N LEU A 372 -29.21 6.33 13.88
CA LEU A 372 -29.42 7.55 14.68
C LEU A 372 -29.25 7.41 16.20
N LEU A 373 -29.19 6.18 16.74
CA LEU A 373 -29.05 5.94 18.20
C LEU A 373 -27.65 5.48 18.64
N SER A 374 -26.78 5.10 17.72
CA SER A 374 -25.39 4.72 18.04
C SER A 374 -24.45 5.93 18.15
N GLN A 375 -24.70 7.01 17.40
CA GLN A 375 -23.80 8.17 17.35
C GLN A 375 -23.87 9.09 18.59
N VAL A 376 -24.99 9.12 19.33
CA VAL A 376 -25.13 10.00 20.52
C VAL A 376 -24.59 9.38 21.81
N ILE A 377 -24.52 8.04 21.90
CA ILE A 377 -24.13 7.33 23.14
C ILE A 377 -22.73 6.69 23.06
N SER A 378 -22.19 6.43 21.86
CA SER A 378 -20.87 5.76 21.72
C SER A 378 -19.65 6.61 22.11
N PHE A 379 -19.72 7.93 22.01
CA PHE A 379 -18.61 8.83 22.40
C PHE A 379 -18.41 8.99 23.93
N SER A 380 -19.25 8.37 24.77
CA SER A 380 -19.19 8.56 26.24
C SER A 380 -18.13 7.68 26.96
N SER A 381 -17.73 6.53 26.39
CA SER A 381 -17.30 5.38 27.22
C SER A 381 -15.92 4.73 26.93
N ALA A 382 -15.01 5.38 26.17
CA ALA A 382 -13.83 4.70 25.60
C ALA A 382 -12.44 5.37 25.75
N VAL A 383 -12.25 6.43 26.56
CA VAL A 383 -10.94 7.11 26.74
C VAL A 383 -10.68 7.51 28.20
N PHE A 384 -9.58 6.98 28.79
CA PHE A 384 -9.12 7.10 30.20
C PHE A 384 -10.14 6.60 31.26
N LEU A 385 -9.80 6.17 32.48
CA LEU A 385 -8.68 6.40 33.43
C LEU A 385 -8.09 5.06 33.96
N PRO A 386 -7.09 5.01 34.88
CA PRO A 386 -5.97 5.94 35.10
C PRO A 386 -4.61 5.22 35.30
N ALA A 387 -3.54 6.01 35.45
CA ALA A 387 -2.38 5.65 36.27
C ALA A 387 -2.00 6.84 37.16
N ILE A 388 -1.32 6.57 38.29
CA ILE A 388 -0.71 7.53 39.24
C ILE A 388 -1.67 8.22 40.23
N THR A 389 -1.69 7.69 41.45
CA THR A 389 -1.66 8.40 42.76
C THR A 389 -1.26 7.32 43.80
N LEU A 390 -0.40 7.47 44.81
CA LEU A 390 -0.05 8.48 45.83
C LEU A 390 1.46 8.28 46.19
N LEU A 391 2.21 9.03 47.00
CA LEU A 391 2.25 10.44 47.46
C LEU A 391 3.67 10.68 48.07
N CYS A 392 3.91 11.82 48.72
CA CYS A 392 5.28 12.29 49.07
C CYS A 392 5.76 12.00 50.52
N SER A 393 7.05 11.62 50.62
CA SER A 393 8.09 12.23 51.50
C SER A 393 8.33 11.84 52.99
N PHE A 394 9.58 12.14 53.40
CA PHE A 394 10.18 12.33 54.75
C PHE A 394 10.62 11.15 55.67
N THR A 395 11.93 10.88 55.59
CA THR A 395 12.93 10.70 56.69
C THR A 395 12.78 9.67 57.83
N SER A 396 13.80 8.82 57.97
CA SER A 396 14.55 8.64 59.23
C SER A 396 16.02 8.23 58.96
N ASP A 397 16.88 8.22 59.99
CA ASP A 397 18.35 8.23 59.91
C ASP A 397 19.00 7.00 60.61
N ARG A 398 20.30 6.71 60.31
CA ARG A 398 21.24 5.77 60.99
C ARG A 398 20.98 4.24 60.83
N LEU A 399 21.95 3.31 61.03
CA LEU A 399 23.33 3.37 61.59
C LEU A 399 24.28 2.28 60.96
N HIS A 400 25.56 2.24 61.35
CA HIS A 400 26.66 1.31 60.92
C HIS A 400 26.37 -0.19 61.19
N LEU A 401 27.05 -1.21 60.61
CA LEU A 401 28.50 -1.60 60.58
C LEU A 401 28.82 -2.52 59.35
N SER A 402 30.02 -2.52 58.74
CA SER A 402 31.23 -3.36 59.01
C SER A 402 31.00 -4.90 59.00
N ARG A 403 31.79 -5.80 58.38
CA ARG A 403 33.21 -5.78 57.89
C ARG A 403 33.49 -6.91 56.83
N PRO A 404 34.67 -7.01 56.18
CA PRO A 404 34.91 -7.89 55.01
C PRO A 404 35.92 -9.06 55.18
N ALA A 405 35.90 -10.00 54.23
CA ALA A 405 36.97 -10.97 53.92
C ALA A 405 36.81 -11.55 52.49
N LYS A 406 37.77 -12.23 51.85
CA LYS A 406 39.24 -12.10 51.62
C LYS A 406 39.76 -13.43 51.01
N LYS A 407 40.45 -13.37 49.87
CA LYS A 407 41.32 -14.45 49.30
C LYS A 407 40.55 -15.70 48.76
N LYS A 408 41.13 -16.58 47.94
CA LYS A 408 42.55 -16.95 47.74
C LYS A 408 42.87 -17.45 46.30
N LYS A 409 44.13 -17.31 45.88
CA LYS A 409 44.71 -17.82 44.60
C LYS A 409 45.02 -19.33 44.63
N GLY A 410 45.02 -19.97 43.45
CA GLY A 410 46.01 -20.96 42.97
C GLY A 410 46.52 -20.50 41.57
N VAL A 411 47.74 -20.73 41.04
CA VAL A 411 48.73 -21.84 41.18
C VAL A 411 48.19 -23.13 40.53
N THR A 412 48.78 -23.81 39.52
CA THR A 412 50.14 -23.93 38.91
C THR A 412 49.95 -24.21 37.37
N SER A 413 50.82 -24.05 36.34
CA SER A 413 52.29 -23.96 36.07
C SER A 413 53.10 -25.28 36.27
N ILE A 414 54.11 -25.69 35.49
CA ILE A 414 54.98 -25.06 34.45
C ILE A 414 55.19 -26.08 33.26
N TYR A 415 56.15 -25.84 32.36
CA TYR A 415 56.83 -26.76 31.38
C TYR A 415 56.25 -26.86 29.95
N ILE A 416 57.05 -26.89 28.87
CA ILE A 416 58.53 -26.81 28.71
C ILE A 416 58.89 -25.97 27.45
N GLU A 417 60.10 -25.39 27.44
CA GLU A 417 60.67 -24.62 26.32
C GLU A 417 61.51 -25.51 25.40
N GLU A 418 61.64 -25.15 24.11
CA GLU A 418 62.88 -25.37 23.38
C GLU A 418 63.14 -24.23 22.37
N GLU A 419 64.41 -23.83 22.24
CA GLU A 419 64.89 -22.69 21.47
C GLU A 419 65.26 -23.11 20.01
N GLU A 420 65.65 -22.28 19.04
CA GLU A 420 65.89 -20.83 18.93
C GLU A 420 65.83 -20.39 17.44
N LYS A 421 66.18 -19.13 17.15
CA LYS A 421 66.65 -18.60 15.84
C LYS A 421 65.67 -18.56 14.65
N LYS A 422 64.92 -17.46 14.60
CA LYS A 422 65.18 -16.40 13.60
C LYS A 422 64.70 -15.03 14.09
N LYS A 423 65.52 -14.00 13.88
CA LYS A 423 65.25 -12.61 14.28
C LYS A 423 64.70 -11.79 13.11
N GLU A 424 63.97 -10.74 13.47
CA GLU A 424 63.83 -9.47 12.73
C GLU A 424 63.26 -9.55 11.29
N THR A 425 61.94 -9.74 11.21
CA THR A 425 61.09 -8.86 10.40
C THR A 425 60.03 -8.20 11.31
N GLY A 426 59.72 -6.93 11.07
CA GLY A 426 58.78 -6.18 11.91
C GLY A 426 57.35 -6.70 11.78
N LYS A 427 56.67 -6.97 12.90
CA LYS A 427 55.23 -7.25 12.90
C LYS A 427 54.46 -5.97 12.54
N MET A 428 54.08 -5.82 11.27
CA MET A 428 52.95 -4.98 10.90
C MET A 428 51.67 -5.62 11.43
N THR A 429 51.15 -5.13 12.55
CA THR A 429 49.86 -5.55 13.07
C THR A 429 48.76 -4.96 12.19
N ILE A 430 48.19 -5.78 11.31
CA ILE A 430 47.03 -5.37 10.49
C ILE A 430 45.90 -5.02 11.46
N THR A 431 45.48 -3.75 11.45
CA THR A 431 44.38 -3.26 12.28
C THR A 431 43.06 -3.55 11.56
N PRO A 432 42.05 -4.16 12.22
CA PRO A 432 40.77 -4.45 11.59
C PRO A 432 40.12 -3.19 11.00
N ALA A 433 39.53 -3.32 9.81
CA ALA A 433 38.90 -2.21 9.11
C ALA A 433 37.68 -1.68 9.88
N VAL A 434 36.90 -2.56 10.52
CA VAL A 434 35.72 -2.21 11.33
C VAL A 434 36.00 -2.49 12.80
N ARG A 435 35.87 -1.47 13.66
CA ARG A 435 36.16 -1.58 15.10
C ARG A 435 35.36 -0.59 15.94
N ILE A 436 35.14 -0.91 17.21
CA ILE A 436 34.61 0.03 18.21
C ILE A 436 35.74 0.44 19.15
N THR A 437 36.03 1.74 19.22
CA THR A 437 37.15 2.32 19.98
C THR A 437 36.73 3.69 20.52
N GLU A 438 37.10 4.04 21.76
CA GLU A 438 36.75 5.34 22.37
C GLU A 438 35.25 5.69 22.33
N ARG A 439 34.36 4.69 22.45
CA ARG A 439 32.91 4.83 22.28
C ARG A 439 32.50 5.42 20.91
N LYS A 440 33.25 5.07 19.87
CA LYS A 440 32.97 5.37 18.47
C LYS A 440 32.98 4.07 17.66
N LEU A 441 32.08 3.93 16.69
CA LEU A 441 32.21 2.93 15.62
C LEU A 441 33.06 3.54 14.52
N VAL A 442 34.22 2.94 14.26
CA VAL A 442 35.25 3.44 13.34
C VAL A 442 35.47 2.44 12.21
N ILE A 443 35.45 2.92 10.97
CA ILE A 443 35.59 2.13 9.75
C ILE A 443 36.64 2.76 8.84
N LYS A 444 37.77 2.06 8.65
CA LYS A 444 38.99 2.57 7.98
C LYS A 444 39.29 4.01 8.41
N ASP A 445 39.35 4.19 9.72
CA ASP A 445 39.62 5.43 10.45
C ASP A 445 38.56 6.54 10.36
N ARG A 446 37.48 6.35 9.58
CA ARG A 446 36.29 7.23 9.56
C ARG A 446 35.34 6.87 10.71
N THR A 447 34.86 7.87 11.45
CA THR A 447 33.87 7.65 12.52
C THR A 447 32.47 7.65 11.94
N ILE A 448 31.73 6.56 12.13
CA ILE A 448 30.35 6.38 11.63
C ILE A 448 29.32 6.63 12.75
N LEU A 449 29.56 6.12 13.96
CA LEU A 449 28.72 6.38 15.14
C LEU A 449 29.56 6.91 16.30
N THR A 450 28.98 7.82 17.09
CA THR A 450 29.61 8.39 18.31
C THR A 450 28.78 8.11 19.56
N GLY A 451 29.41 8.02 20.72
CA GLY A 451 28.71 7.84 22.01
C GLY A 451 28.30 6.40 22.33
N VAL A 452 28.78 5.41 21.54
CA VAL A 452 28.48 3.97 21.67
C VAL A 452 28.48 3.54 23.16
N PRO A 453 27.40 2.94 23.68
CA PRO A 453 27.33 2.50 25.08
C PRO A 453 28.30 1.37 25.45
N ASP A 454 28.75 1.35 26.70
CA ASP A 454 29.76 0.39 27.19
C ASP A 454 29.19 -1.05 27.37
N ASN A 455 27.88 -1.23 27.26
CA ASN A 455 27.21 -2.54 27.28
C ASN A 455 27.03 -3.16 25.88
N ILE A 456 27.50 -2.49 24.82
CA ILE A 456 27.56 -3.05 23.46
C ILE A 456 28.70 -4.08 23.39
N ILE A 457 28.39 -5.25 22.84
CA ILE A 457 29.29 -6.38 22.66
C ILE A 457 29.72 -6.45 21.20
N THR A 458 31.02 -6.61 20.94
CA THR A 458 31.56 -6.86 19.59
C THR A 458 32.25 -8.21 19.50
N THR A 459 31.92 -9.01 18.49
CA THR A 459 32.63 -10.26 18.14
C THR A 459 33.23 -10.15 16.73
N SER A 460 34.50 -10.50 16.54
CA SER A 460 35.11 -10.52 15.20
C SER A 460 34.46 -11.57 14.29
N ALA A 461 34.21 -11.22 13.03
CA ALA A 461 33.64 -12.15 12.05
C ALA A 461 34.68 -13.05 11.36
N ALA A 462 35.98 -12.77 11.50
CA ALA A 462 37.08 -13.43 10.79
C ALA A 462 37.21 -14.95 11.05
N SER A 463 36.55 -15.49 12.08
CA SER A 463 36.42 -16.93 12.34
C SER A 463 35.30 -17.62 11.55
N SER A 464 34.53 -16.86 10.76
CA SER A 464 33.30 -17.33 10.08
C SER A 464 33.11 -16.82 8.64
N SER A 465 33.90 -15.84 8.21
CA SER A 465 33.88 -15.27 6.85
C SER A 465 35.24 -14.65 6.50
N PRO A 466 35.67 -14.63 5.23
CA PRO A 466 36.82 -13.83 4.78
C PRO A 466 36.55 -12.32 4.72
N VAL A 467 35.29 -11.88 4.86
CA VAL A 467 34.87 -10.47 4.85
C VAL A 467 35.26 -9.79 6.17
N ASP A 468 36.00 -8.69 6.11
CA ASP A 468 36.36 -7.90 7.30
C ASP A 468 35.13 -7.16 7.84
N GLY A 469 34.81 -7.42 9.11
CA GLY A 469 33.58 -6.98 9.76
C GLY A 469 33.43 -7.53 11.17
N ILE A 470 32.43 -7.00 11.88
CA ILE A 470 32.12 -7.36 13.25
C ILE A 470 30.65 -7.74 13.39
N PHE A 471 30.40 -8.69 14.28
CA PHE A 471 29.10 -8.89 14.88
C PHE A 471 28.96 -7.96 16.08
N VAL A 472 27.77 -7.38 16.23
CA VAL A 472 27.39 -6.45 17.30
C VAL A 472 26.19 -7.05 18.06
N GLY A 473 26.21 -6.90 19.38
CA GLY A 473 25.15 -7.30 20.29
C GLY A 473 25.18 -6.43 21.56
N ALA A 474 24.51 -6.86 22.62
CA ALA A 474 24.46 -6.12 23.89
C ALA A 474 24.14 -7.02 25.09
N ALA A 475 24.57 -6.58 26.28
CA ALA A 475 24.15 -7.15 27.56
C ALA A 475 23.14 -6.25 28.29
N PHE A 476 22.22 -6.89 29.02
CA PHE A 476 21.12 -6.26 29.75
C PHE A 476 21.03 -6.84 31.17
N GLU A 477 20.65 -6.02 32.16
CA GLU A 477 20.56 -6.43 33.57
C GLU A 477 19.47 -7.49 33.85
N LYS A 478 18.44 -7.55 33.00
CA LYS A 478 17.22 -8.35 33.20
C LYS A 478 16.91 -9.17 31.95
N THR A 479 16.37 -10.36 32.15
CA THR A 479 15.85 -11.18 31.04
C THR A 479 14.51 -10.64 30.56
N ASN A 480 14.37 -10.42 29.25
CA ASN A 480 13.12 -9.96 28.63
C ASN A 480 12.92 -10.59 27.24
N SER A 481 11.67 -10.56 26.75
CA SER A 481 11.29 -10.98 25.38
C SER A 481 11.49 -9.89 24.34
N ARG A 482 11.70 -8.64 24.77
CA ARG A 482 12.06 -7.48 23.95
C ARG A 482 13.10 -6.61 24.64
N HIS A 483 14.10 -6.18 23.88
CA HIS A 483 15.13 -5.21 24.29
C HIS A 483 15.29 -4.12 23.25
N VAL A 484 15.76 -2.95 23.70
CA VAL A 484 16.16 -1.81 22.86
C VAL A 484 17.44 -1.25 23.46
N VAL A 485 18.42 -0.92 22.63
CA VAL A 485 19.70 -0.32 23.06
C VAL A 485 20.22 0.63 22.00
N SER A 486 20.73 1.80 22.40
CA SER A 486 21.44 2.70 21.49
C SER A 486 22.74 2.08 21.00
N LEU A 487 23.02 2.21 19.71
CA LEU A 487 24.31 1.92 19.08
C LEU A 487 25.21 3.17 19.02
N GLY A 488 24.71 4.33 19.45
CA GLY A 488 25.34 5.64 19.30
C GLY A 488 24.67 6.52 18.24
N THR A 489 25.09 7.80 18.24
CA THR A 489 24.59 8.87 17.38
C THR A 489 25.14 8.78 15.95
N LEU A 490 24.27 8.88 14.95
CA LEU A 490 24.58 9.01 13.52
C LEU A 490 24.28 10.45 13.08
N ARG A 491 25.28 11.17 12.54
CA ARG A 491 25.11 12.51 11.94
C ARG A 491 26.12 12.74 10.83
N GLY A 492 25.73 13.45 9.77
CA GLY A 492 26.65 13.98 8.75
C GLY A 492 27.16 12.95 7.73
N VAL A 493 26.52 11.78 7.66
CA VAL A 493 26.78 10.73 6.67
C VAL A 493 25.46 10.31 6.03
N ARG A 494 25.42 10.24 4.69
CA ARG A 494 24.19 9.89 3.96
C ARG A 494 23.88 8.42 4.14
N PHE A 495 22.61 8.04 4.18
CA PHE A 495 22.22 6.64 4.20
C PHE A 495 21.03 6.31 3.28
N LEU A 496 20.97 5.04 2.88
CA LEU A 496 19.81 4.36 2.34
C LEU A 496 19.37 3.32 3.38
N SER A 497 18.12 3.40 3.81
CA SER A 497 17.49 2.40 4.67
C SER A 497 16.35 1.70 3.92
N ALA A 498 16.25 0.39 4.10
CA ALA A 498 15.13 -0.41 3.64
C ALA A 498 14.41 -0.96 4.88
N PHE A 499 13.17 -0.52 5.07
CA PHE A 499 12.41 -0.69 6.32
C PHE A 499 10.99 -1.21 6.05
N ARG A 500 10.38 -1.88 7.01
CA ARG A 500 8.98 -2.34 6.88
C ARG A 500 7.99 -1.24 7.25
N PHE A 501 7.21 -0.79 6.27
CA PHE A 501 6.19 0.26 6.47
C PHE A 501 4.80 -0.32 6.79
N LYS A 502 4.57 -1.58 6.39
CA LYS A 502 3.47 -2.46 6.81
C LYS A 502 4.08 -3.77 7.32
N LEU A 503 3.31 -4.65 7.97
CA LEU A 503 3.76 -5.99 8.38
C LEU A 503 4.39 -6.76 7.20
N TRP A 504 3.77 -6.65 6.03
CA TRP A 504 4.05 -7.40 4.81
C TRP A 504 5.22 -6.87 3.98
N TRP A 505 5.40 -5.54 3.96
CA TRP A 505 6.04 -4.82 2.86
C TRP A 505 7.13 -3.84 3.31
N MET A 506 8.12 -3.64 2.45
CA MET A 506 9.23 -2.71 2.66
C MET A 506 9.17 -1.51 1.73
N ALA A 507 9.77 -0.41 2.17
CA ALA A 507 10.03 0.77 1.37
C ALA A 507 11.42 1.33 1.70
N GLN A 508 11.88 2.25 0.86
CA GLN A 508 13.12 2.99 1.02
C GLN A 508 12.92 4.31 1.79
N ARG A 509 13.91 4.65 2.62
CA ARG A 509 14.05 5.99 3.21
C ARG A 509 15.52 6.37 3.24
N MET A 510 15.79 7.59 2.77
CA MET A 510 17.12 8.20 2.72
C MET A 510 17.17 9.33 3.75
N GLY A 511 18.36 9.62 4.29
CA GLY A 511 18.56 10.63 5.34
C GLY A 511 20.04 10.84 5.70
N ASP A 512 20.30 11.69 6.70
CA ASP A 512 21.65 12.07 7.15
C ASP A 512 21.85 12.07 8.69
N ARG A 513 20.80 11.74 9.45
CA ARG A 513 20.76 11.67 10.92
C ARG A 513 20.11 10.39 11.41
N GLY A 514 20.49 9.92 12.59
CA GLY A 514 19.88 8.74 13.21
C GLY A 514 18.36 8.85 13.36
N ARG A 515 17.81 10.05 13.59
CA ARG A 515 16.36 10.28 13.69
C ARG A 515 15.57 9.94 12.42
N ASP A 516 16.24 9.94 11.26
CA ASP A 516 15.59 9.69 9.97
C ASP A 516 15.46 8.20 9.66
N VAL A 517 16.15 7.33 10.42
CA VAL A 517 16.10 5.87 10.28
C VAL A 517 14.73 5.36 10.76
N PRO A 518 13.88 4.79 9.88
CA PRO A 518 12.53 4.39 10.28
C PRO A 518 12.51 3.22 11.27
N LEU A 519 11.39 3.08 11.98
CA LEU A 519 11.07 1.84 12.70
C LEU A 519 11.10 0.65 11.73
N GLU A 520 11.49 -0.53 12.21
CA GLU A 520 11.58 -1.76 11.41
C GLU A 520 12.55 -1.70 10.22
N THR A 521 13.65 -0.96 10.35
CA THR A 521 14.75 -0.97 9.37
C THR A 521 15.48 -2.32 9.38
N GLN A 522 15.60 -2.96 8.22
CA GLN A 522 16.16 -4.32 8.03
C GLN A 522 17.47 -4.33 7.22
N LEU A 523 17.74 -3.27 6.46
CA LEU A 523 19.04 -2.96 5.87
C LEU A 523 19.28 -1.47 6.06
N LEU A 524 20.47 -1.10 6.52
CA LEU A 524 20.95 0.29 6.51
C LEU A 524 22.32 0.32 5.83
N LEU A 525 22.42 1.05 4.73
CA LEU A 525 23.63 1.29 3.95
C LEU A 525 24.04 2.76 4.15
N VAL A 526 25.23 3.00 4.68
CA VAL A 526 25.74 4.36 4.98
C VAL A 526 26.90 4.70 4.04
N GLU A 527 26.84 5.85 3.38
CA GLU A 527 27.91 6.40 2.56
C GLU A 527 28.80 7.34 3.40
N SER A 528 30.11 7.10 3.35
CA SER A 528 31.13 7.96 3.95
C SER A 528 32.20 8.34 2.93
N LYS A 529 32.53 9.64 2.85
CA LYS A 529 33.66 10.18 2.07
C LYS A 529 34.86 10.40 2.97
N ASP A 530 36.03 10.67 2.39
CA ASP A 530 37.20 11.06 3.19
C ASP A 530 37.10 12.51 3.68
N GLY A 531 37.72 12.81 4.82
CA GLY A 531 37.67 14.11 5.50
C GLY A 531 38.90 15.00 5.23
N SER A 532 39.86 14.52 4.43
CA SER A 532 41.07 15.28 4.07
C SER A 532 40.75 16.40 3.09
N HIS A 533 40.39 17.58 3.61
CA HIS A 533 40.14 18.79 2.80
C HIS A 533 41.38 19.18 1.97
N SER A 534 41.28 19.02 0.65
CA SER A 534 42.16 19.63 -0.35
C SER A 534 41.40 19.69 -1.67
N GLU A 535 41.03 20.89 -2.11
CA GLU A 535 40.05 21.14 -3.18
C GLU A 535 40.62 20.95 -4.61
N ILE A 536 41.46 19.93 -4.82
CA ILE A 536 42.27 19.77 -6.05
C ILE A 536 42.08 18.42 -6.75
N ASP A 537 41.72 17.33 -6.06
CA ASP A 537 41.59 15.99 -6.65
C ASP A 537 40.28 15.25 -6.27
N GLU A 538 39.16 15.61 -6.90
CA GLU A 538 37.88 14.88 -6.76
C GLU A 538 37.96 13.40 -7.23
N GLU A 539 38.90 13.05 -8.12
CA GLU A 539 39.11 11.66 -8.54
C GLU A 539 39.76 10.77 -7.46
N SER A 540 40.24 11.34 -6.34
CA SER A 540 41.04 10.61 -5.35
C SER A 540 40.32 10.14 -4.09
N SER A 541 39.21 10.78 -3.68
CA SER A 541 38.57 10.51 -2.39
C SER A 541 37.76 9.21 -2.39
N GLN A 542 38.35 8.09 -1.97
CA GLN A 542 37.71 6.77 -1.98
C GLN A 542 36.45 6.75 -1.08
N ILE A 543 35.27 6.61 -1.69
CA ILE A 543 34.00 6.45 -0.96
C ILE A 543 33.96 5.05 -0.30
N LEU A 544 33.48 4.99 0.94
CA LEU A 544 33.27 3.75 1.67
C LEU A 544 31.79 3.60 2.06
N TYR A 545 31.25 2.44 1.73
CA TYR A 545 29.86 2.05 1.98
C TYR A 545 29.83 1.06 3.14
N THR A 546 29.24 1.47 4.26
CA THR A 546 29.05 0.64 5.45
C THR A 546 27.69 -0.05 5.40
N VAL A 547 27.68 -1.37 5.60
CA VAL A 547 26.47 -2.19 5.62
C VAL A 547 26.17 -2.60 7.05
N PHE A 548 24.99 -2.22 7.54
CA PHE A 548 24.41 -2.67 8.81
C PHE A 548 23.25 -3.63 8.51
N LEU A 549 23.38 -4.89 8.95
CA LEU A 549 22.39 -5.95 8.74
C LEU A 549 21.96 -6.59 10.06
N PRO A 550 20.78 -6.24 10.60
CA PRO A 550 20.15 -6.94 11.71
C PRO A 550 19.95 -8.42 11.40
N LEU A 551 20.17 -9.26 12.42
CA LEU A 551 20.22 -10.72 12.32
C LEU A 551 19.16 -11.39 13.20
N VAL A 552 19.18 -12.73 13.15
CA VAL A 552 18.43 -13.62 14.03
C VAL A 552 19.42 -14.36 14.94
N GLU A 553 19.29 -14.19 16.26
CA GLU A 553 20.13 -14.85 17.28
C GLU A 553 19.24 -15.75 18.15
N GLY A 554 19.34 -17.07 17.95
CA GLY A 554 18.46 -18.04 18.61
C GLY A 554 16.99 -17.90 18.15
N PRO A 555 16.04 -17.70 19.07
CA PRO A 555 14.63 -17.42 18.75
C PRO A 555 14.31 -15.91 18.65
N PHE A 556 15.30 -15.02 18.74
CA PHE A 556 15.13 -13.57 18.65
C PHE A 556 15.52 -13.03 17.27
N ARG A 557 14.81 -11.99 16.83
CA ARG A 557 15.07 -11.22 15.62
C ARG A 557 15.41 -9.78 15.98
N ALA A 558 16.36 -9.18 15.25
CA ALA A 558 16.71 -7.78 15.41
C ALA A 558 16.20 -6.89 14.27
N CYS A 559 16.03 -5.60 14.56
CA CYS A 559 15.86 -4.52 13.58
C CYS A 559 16.52 -3.22 14.10
N LEU A 560 16.72 -2.25 13.20
CA LEU A 560 17.14 -0.90 13.57
C LEU A 560 15.95 0.05 13.60
N GLN A 561 16.06 1.12 14.40
CA GLN A 561 15.19 2.27 14.38
C GLN A 561 15.95 3.54 14.80
N GLY A 562 15.46 4.72 14.43
CA GLY A 562 15.96 6.01 14.88
C GLY A 562 15.25 6.56 16.12
N ASN A 563 15.93 7.41 16.89
CA ASN A 563 15.31 8.16 17.99
C ASN A 563 15.51 9.68 17.89
N SER A 564 14.85 10.44 18.77
CA SER A 564 14.85 11.92 18.75
C SER A 564 16.21 12.58 19.06
N GLN A 565 17.19 11.82 19.54
CA GLN A 565 18.55 12.27 19.87
C GLN A 565 19.57 12.08 18.74
N ASP A 566 19.11 11.62 17.57
CA ASP A 566 19.91 11.15 16.42
C ASP A 566 20.69 9.85 16.67
N GLU A 567 20.27 9.03 17.63
CA GLU A 567 20.81 7.69 17.82
C GLU A 567 20.15 6.67 16.90
N ILE A 568 20.91 5.64 16.54
CA ILE A 568 20.36 4.38 16.00
C ILE A 568 20.17 3.42 17.17
N GLU A 569 18.98 2.87 17.32
CA GLU A 569 18.66 1.86 18.31
C GLU A 569 18.58 0.46 17.67
N LEU A 570 19.16 -0.53 18.33
CA LEU A 570 19.02 -1.94 18.02
C LEU A 570 17.89 -2.53 18.85
N CYS A 571 16.77 -2.84 18.19
CA CYS A 571 15.64 -3.55 18.77
C CYS A 571 15.83 -5.06 18.60
N ILE A 572 15.67 -5.85 19.66
CA ILE A 572 15.85 -7.32 19.66
C ILE A 572 14.65 -7.97 20.34
N GLU A 573 13.89 -8.82 19.65
CA GLU A 573 12.64 -9.39 20.18
C GLU A 573 12.31 -10.80 19.67
N SER A 574 11.65 -11.59 20.53
CA SER A 574 11.23 -12.97 20.27
C SER A 574 9.76 -13.12 19.82
N GLY A 575 8.93 -12.09 20.02
CA GLY A 575 7.49 -12.13 19.73
C GLY A 575 6.67 -13.05 20.65
N ASP A 576 7.25 -13.54 21.75
CA ASP A 576 6.62 -14.48 22.69
C ASP A 576 6.99 -14.10 24.12
N SER A 577 6.01 -14.02 25.04
CA SER A 577 6.25 -13.50 26.39
C SER A 577 7.20 -14.38 27.19
N GLU A 578 7.19 -15.70 26.98
CA GLU A 578 7.97 -16.64 27.78
C GLU A 578 9.39 -16.87 27.23
N THR A 579 9.60 -16.60 25.95
CA THR A 579 10.92 -16.64 25.32
C THR A 579 11.73 -15.38 25.68
N LYS A 580 12.49 -15.44 26.78
CA LYS A 580 13.28 -14.33 27.36
C LYS A 580 14.80 -14.62 27.36
N LEU A 581 15.62 -13.61 27.07
CA LEU A 581 17.09 -13.60 27.23
C LEU A 581 17.56 -12.24 27.77
N SER A 582 18.83 -12.13 28.17
CA SER A 582 19.44 -10.88 28.68
C SER A 582 20.80 -10.54 28.07
N ALA A 583 21.30 -11.32 27.11
CA ALA A 583 22.56 -11.05 26.43
C ALA A 583 22.51 -11.58 24.99
N PHE A 584 23.05 -10.79 24.07
CA PHE A 584 23.13 -11.07 22.65
C PHE A 584 24.53 -10.72 22.16
N SER A 585 25.10 -11.55 21.29
CA SER A 585 26.49 -11.41 20.84
C SER A 585 26.62 -11.09 19.35
N ARG A 586 25.55 -11.30 18.58
CA ARG A 586 25.50 -11.27 17.11
C ARG A 586 24.12 -10.89 16.56
N ALA A 587 23.42 -9.98 17.24
CA ALA A 587 22.12 -9.48 16.79
C ALA A 587 22.20 -8.56 15.57
N LEU A 588 23.39 -8.04 15.24
CA LEU A 588 23.66 -7.16 14.11
C LEU A 588 25.01 -7.54 13.49
N PHE A 589 25.15 -7.44 12.17
CA PHE A 589 26.43 -7.51 11.46
C PHE A 589 26.79 -6.15 10.85
N VAL A 590 28.06 -5.76 10.93
CA VAL A 590 28.60 -4.52 10.36
C VAL A 590 29.87 -4.82 9.55
N SER A 591 29.88 -4.42 8.29
CA SER A 591 31.02 -4.53 7.36
C SER A 591 31.08 -3.30 6.45
N ALA A 592 32.14 -3.14 5.65
CA ALA A 592 32.22 -2.04 4.69
C ALA A 592 33.06 -2.36 3.44
N GLY A 593 32.63 -1.83 2.30
CA GLY A 593 33.29 -1.99 1.00
C GLY A 593 33.38 -0.68 0.21
N THR A 594 34.05 -0.71 -0.94
CA THR A 594 34.23 0.43 -1.86
C THR A 594 33.18 0.46 -2.99
N ASP A 595 32.38 -0.60 -3.11
CA ASP A 595 31.20 -0.64 -3.95
C ASP A 595 29.97 -1.06 -3.14
N PRO A 596 28.81 -0.38 -3.25
CA PRO A 596 27.66 -0.65 -2.39
C PRO A 596 26.97 -1.99 -2.73
N PHE A 597 27.00 -2.45 -3.98
CA PHE A 597 26.38 -3.72 -4.35
C PHE A 597 27.25 -4.88 -3.88
N ALA A 598 28.56 -4.82 -4.16
CA ALA A 598 29.50 -5.82 -3.66
C ALA A 598 29.49 -5.91 -2.13
N ALA A 599 29.51 -4.78 -1.42
CA ALA A 599 29.48 -4.76 0.04
C ALA A 599 28.23 -5.44 0.62
N ILE A 600 27.05 -5.27 0.01
CA ILE A 600 25.81 -5.94 0.44
C ILE A 600 25.87 -7.45 0.14
N THR A 601 26.31 -7.85 -1.06
CA THR A 601 26.45 -9.27 -1.44
C THR A 601 27.48 -10.00 -0.57
N GLU A 602 28.61 -9.37 -0.25
CA GLU A 602 29.64 -9.88 0.65
C GLU A 602 29.13 -10.00 2.09
N ALA A 603 28.42 -8.99 2.59
CA ALA A 603 27.84 -9.02 3.93
C ALA A 603 26.81 -10.15 4.07
N ILE A 604 25.93 -10.33 3.09
CA ILE A 604 24.93 -11.41 3.08
C ILE A 604 25.61 -12.79 2.90
N SER A 605 26.72 -12.88 2.16
CA SER A 605 27.54 -14.09 2.05
C SER A 605 28.21 -14.46 3.39
N ALA A 606 28.68 -13.46 4.15
CA ALA A 606 29.19 -13.64 5.51
C ALA A 606 28.09 -14.15 6.46
N ILE A 607 26.90 -13.54 6.40
CA ILE A 607 25.74 -13.91 7.23
C ILE A 607 25.21 -15.30 6.86
N LYS A 608 25.21 -15.67 5.57
CA LYS A 608 24.92 -17.04 5.09
C LYS A 608 25.86 -18.06 5.70
N SER A 609 27.17 -17.80 5.63
CA SER A 609 28.21 -18.64 6.24
C SER A 609 28.09 -18.74 7.76
N HIS A 610 27.57 -17.69 8.41
CA HIS A 610 27.30 -17.66 9.84
C HIS A 610 26.06 -18.46 10.25
N LEU A 611 24.89 -18.11 9.71
CA LEU A 611 23.59 -18.65 10.12
C LEU A 611 23.30 -20.04 9.55
N LYS A 612 23.72 -20.32 8.31
CA LYS A 612 23.52 -21.61 7.58
C LYS A 612 22.04 -22.03 7.42
N THR A 613 21.12 -21.09 7.65
CA THR A 613 19.66 -21.30 7.61
C THR A 613 19.00 -20.93 6.29
N PHE A 614 19.65 -20.18 5.41
CA PHE A 614 19.14 -19.78 4.07
C PHE A 614 20.17 -20.06 2.96
N ARG A 615 19.82 -19.75 1.71
CA ARG A 615 20.72 -19.68 0.54
C ARG A 615 20.60 -18.33 -0.16
N GLN A 616 21.68 -17.86 -0.78
CA GLN A 616 21.63 -16.67 -1.65
C GLN A 616 20.94 -16.99 -2.99
N ARG A 617 20.42 -15.97 -3.69
CA ARG A 617 19.69 -16.12 -4.97
C ARG A 617 20.47 -16.93 -6.01
N SER A 618 21.79 -16.71 -6.11
CA SER A 618 22.70 -17.39 -7.03
C SER A 618 22.89 -18.90 -6.75
N GLU A 619 22.50 -19.38 -5.58
CA GLU A 619 22.58 -20.79 -5.18
C GLU A 619 21.24 -21.55 -5.36
N LYS A 620 20.22 -20.87 -5.88
CA LYS A 620 18.86 -21.39 -6.05
C LYS A 620 18.54 -21.58 -7.54
N LYS A 621 17.83 -22.65 -7.87
CA LYS A 621 17.24 -22.82 -9.20
C LYS A 621 16.14 -21.77 -9.38
N LEU A 622 16.29 -20.89 -10.36
CA LEU A 622 15.19 -20.03 -10.81
C LEU A 622 14.16 -20.86 -11.59
N PRO A 623 12.84 -20.63 -11.40
CA PRO A 623 11.81 -21.31 -12.19
C PRO A 623 11.77 -20.76 -13.63
N GLY A 624 11.52 -21.61 -14.61
CA GLY A 624 11.49 -21.21 -16.03
C GLY A 624 10.30 -20.32 -16.42
N LEU A 625 9.32 -20.12 -15.52
CA LEU A 625 8.21 -19.18 -15.72
C LEU A 625 8.71 -17.76 -16.03
N LEU A 626 9.87 -17.38 -15.50
CA LEU A 626 10.45 -16.04 -15.64
C LEU A 626 10.72 -15.67 -17.11
N ASP A 627 11.09 -16.65 -17.95
CA ASP A 627 11.46 -16.40 -19.35
C ASP A 627 10.24 -16.26 -20.28
N TYR A 628 9.03 -16.20 -19.71
CA TYR A 628 7.77 -16.10 -20.44
C TYR A 628 6.86 -14.97 -19.95
N PHE A 629 5.90 -14.61 -20.80
CA PHE A 629 4.78 -13.77 -20.44
C PHE A 629 3.69 -14.59 -19.74
N GLY A 630 2.97 -13.96 -18.82
CA GLY A 630 1.84 -14.58 -18.13
C GLY A 630 0.69 -13.65 -17.80
N TRP A 631 -0.28 -14.19 -17.09
CA TRP A 631 -1.51 -13.50 -16.68
C TRP A 631 -1.92 -13.94 -15.27
N CYS A 632 -2.54 -13.07 -14.50
CA CYS A 632 -3.04 -13.37 -13.15
C CYS A 632 -4.50 -12.95 -13.02
N THR A 633 -5.34 -13.81 -12.43
CA THR A 633 -6.80 -13.61 -12.40
C THR A 633 -7.30 -12.59 -11.37
N TRP A 634 -6.39 -11.94 -10.65
CA TRP A 634 -6.66 -11.12 -9.46
C TRP A 634 -7.62 -9.94 -9.68
N ASP A 635 -7.26 -8.83 -10.36
CA ASP A 635 -8.23 -7.75 -10.70
C ASP A 635 -9.06 -8.07 -11.96
N ALA A 636 -8.86 -9.25 -12.56
CA ALA A 636 -9.70 -9.74 -13.66
C ALA A 636 -11.03 -10.33 -13.14
N PHE A 637 -11.01 -11.07 -12.03
CA PHE A 637 -12.18 -11.73 -11.43
C PHE A 637 -12.17 -11.80 -9.90
N TYR A 638 -11.01 -11.76 -9.25
CA TYR A 638 -10.86 -11.98 -7.81
C TYR A 638 -11.53 -13.31 -7.39
N GLN A 639 -12.37 -13.29 -6.36
CA GLN A 639 -13.16 -14.44 -5.90
C GLN A 639 -14.16 -14.98 -6.94
N GLU A 640 -14.52 -14.22 -7.98
CA GLU A 640 -15.42 -14.66 -9.08
C GLU A 640 -14.72 -15.50 -10.15
N VAL A 641 -13.45 -15.90 -9.96
CA VAL A 641 -12.72 -16.73 -10.93
C VAL A 641 -13.43 -18.07 -11.20
N THR A 642 -13.66 -18.38 -12.48
CA THR A 642 -14.22 -19.66 -12.96
C THR A 642 -13.34 -20.26 -14.06
N GLN A 643 -13.58 -21.53 -14.40
CA GLN A 643 -12.92 -22.21 -15.51
C GLN A 643 -13.10 -21.47 -16.85
N GLU A 644 -14.32 -21.01 -17.15
CA GLU A 644 -14.66 -20.30 -18.39
C GLU A 644 -14.02 -18.91 -18.44
N GLY A 645 -13.96 -18.22 -17.29
CA GLY A 645 -13.28 -16.92 -17.17
C GLY A 645 -11.78 -17.03 -17.45
N VAL A 646 -11.13 -18.07 -16.94
CA VAL A 646 -9.72 -18.35 -17.24
C VAL A 646 -9.54 -18.63 -18.74
N GLU A 647 -10.34 -19.54 -19.32
CA GLU A 647 -10.23 -19.89 -20.74
C GLU A 647 -10.43 -18.67 -21.66
N ALA A 648 -11.40 -17.80 -21.35
CA ALA A 648 -11.67 -16.58 -22.11
C ALA A 648 -10.49 -15.59 -22.11
N GLY A 649 -9.76 -15.45 -20.99
CA GLY A 649 -8.56 -14.61 -20.91
C GLY A 649 -7.38 -15.18 -21.70
N LEU A 650 -7.14 -16.49 -21.58
CA LEU A 650 -6.12 -17.18 -22.37
C LEU A 650 -6.39 -17.08 -23.88
N ALA A 651 -7.65 -17.21 -24.29
CA ALA A 651 -8.09 -17.00 -25.67
C ALA A 651 -7.85 -15.54 -26.12
N SER A 652 -8.22 -14.56 -25.30
CA SER A 652 -8.15 -13.14 -25.65
C SER A 652 -6.69 -12.66 -25.84
N LEU A 653 -5.79 -13.02 -24.93
CA LEU A 653 -4.38 -12.63 -25.03
C LEU A 653 -3.67 -13.29 -26.23
N ALA A 654 -3.98 -14.57 -26.49
CA ALA A 654 -3.46 -15.28 -27.65
C ALA A 654 -3.95 -14.64 -28.97
N ALA A 655 -5.23 -14.29 -29.07
CA ALA A 655 -5.81 -13.67 -30.26
C ALA A 655 -5.21 -12.29 -30.60
N GLY A 656 -4.74 -11.53 -29.61
CA GLY A 656 -4.04 -10.26 -29.83
C GLY A 656 -2.57 -10.37 -30.21
N GLY A 657 -2.00 -11.59 -30.20
CA GLY A 657 -0.60 -11.84 -30.50
C GLY A 657 0.35 -11.66 -29.31
N ALA A 658 -0.15 -11.78 -28.08
CA ALA A 658 0.67 -11.83 -26.84
C ALA A 658 0.28 -13.07 -26.00
N PRO A 659 0.45 -14.30 -26.53
CA PRO A 659 -0.03 -15.51 -25.87
C PRO A 659 0.72 -15.77 -24.55
N PRO A 660 0.04 -15.85 -23.39
CA PRO A 660 0.70 -16.19 -22.14
C PRO A 660 1.18 -17.64 -22.16
N LYS A 661 2.31 -17.91 -21.50
CA LYS A 661 2.79 -19.28 -21.23
C LYS A 661 2.76 -19.65 -19.75
N PHE A 662 2.38 -18.72 -18.87
CA PHE A 662 1.91 -19.06 -17.54
C PHE A 662 0.63 -18.33 -17.12
N VAL A 663 -0.13 -18.93 -16.21
CA VAL A 663 -1.25 -18.28 -15.52
C VAL A 663 -1.13 -18.47 -14.01
N ILE A 664 -1.47 -17.44 -13.23
CA ILE A 664 -1.65 -17.50 -11.78
C ILE A 664 -3.15 -17.40 -11.49
N ILE A 665 -3.75 -18.52 -11.09
CA ILE A 665 -5.15 -18.61 -10.63
C ILE A 665 -5.18 -18.17 -9.16
N ASP A 666 -5.86 -17.06 -8.89
CA ASP A 666 -5.92 -16.43 -7.57
C ASP A 666 -7.01 -17.07 -6.66
N ASP A 667 -7.13 -16.57 -5.43
CA ASP A 667 -7.68 -17.25 -4.25
C ASP A 667 -9.03 -17.98 -4.39
N GLY A 668 -9.92 -17.50 -5.26
CA GLY A 668 -11.29 -17.99 -5.46
C GLY A 668 -11.44 -19.42 -5.97
N TRP A 669 -10.36 -20.20 -6.13
CA TRP A 669 -10.42 -21.65 -6.38
C TRP A 669 -10.60 -22.48 -5.10
N GLN A 670 -10.20 -21.97 -3.92
CA GLN A 670 -10.10 -22.76 -2.69
C GLN A 670 -11.45 -23.06 -2.03
N SER A 671 -11.56 -24.20 -1.33
CA SER A 671 -12.71 -24.51 -0.45
C SER A 671 -12.60 -23.78 0.88
N VAL A 672 -13.44 -22.77 1.07
CA VAL A 672 -13.45 -21.88 2.25
C VAL A 672 -14.85 -21.75 2.84
N GLY A 673 -14.95 -21.27 4.09
CA GLY A 673 -16.22 -20.98 4.77
C GLY A 673 -16.02 -20.01 5.94
N SER A 674 -17.13 -19.46 6.45
CA SER A 674 -17.14 -18.55 7.60
C SER A 674 -17.33 -19.32 8.91
N ASP A 675 -16.88 -18.77 10.03
CA ASP A 675 -17.09 -19.41 11.34
C ASP A 675 -18.58 -19.61 11.68
N ARG A 676 -19.50 -18.80 11.09
CA ARG A 676 -20.94 -18.84 11.35
C ARG A 676 -21.69 -20.01 10.69
N ASP A 677 -21.11 -20.66 9.67
CA ASP A 677 -21.84 -21.60 8.78
C ASP A 677 -22.40 -22.86 9.47
N HIS A 678 -22.10 -23.08 10.75
CA HIS A 678 -22.33 -24.35 11.44
C HIS A 678 -23.60 -24.39 12.32
N GLU A 679 -24.27 -23.26 12.58
CA GLU A 679 -25.41 -23.21 13.53
C GLU A 679 -26.79 -23.43 12.87
N SER A 680 -26.93 -23.30 11.54
CA SER A 680 -28.16 -23.73 10.87
C SER A 680 -27.94 -24.05 9.39
N GLY A 681 -28.40 -25.23 8.95
CA GLY A 681 -28.48 -25.57 7.53
C GLY A 681 -29.60 -24.79 6.84
N ASN A 682 -29.31 -24.26 5.64
CA ASN A 682 -30.24 -23.53 4.77
C ASN A 682 -30.93 -22.29 5.37
N ILE A 683 -30.14 -21.25 5.69
CA ILE A 683 -30.62 -19.87 5.62
C ILE A 683 -29.58 -19.00 4.87
N GLN A 684 -29.90 -18.59 3.64
CA GLN A 684 -29.25 -17.44 3.01
C GLN A 684 -29.78 -16.16 3.67
N GLY A 685 -29.13 -15.76 4.77
CA GLY A 685 -29.38 -14.48 5.41
C GLY A 685 -28.71 -13.35 4.63
N PRO A 686 -29.31 -12.14 4.54
CA PRO A 686 -28.63 -10.98 3.99
C PRO A 686 -27.45 -10.56 4.89
N GLU A 687 -26.41 -9.99 4.28
CA GLU A 687 -25.18 -9.62 4.96
C GLU A 687 -25.40 -8.58 6.06
N GLU A 688 -24.97 -8.88 7.28
CA GLU A 688 -24.95 -7.90 8.38
C GLU A 688 -23.73 -6.98 8.23
N ASN A 689 -23.94 -5.66 8.40
CA ASN A 689 -22.91 -4.62 8.49
C ASN A 689 -21.99 -4.40 7.28
N GLY A 690 -22.14 -5.13 6.17
CA GLY A 690 -21.37 -4.90 4.93
C GLY A 690 -19.86 -5.17 5.03
N GLN A 691 -19.41 -5.84 6.10
CA GLN A 691 -18.08 -6.42 6.19
C GLN A 691 -18.19 -7.92 5.88
N GLN A 692 -17.49 -8.39 4.85
CA GLN A 692 -17.41 -9.82 4.56
C GLN A 692 -16.82 -10.57 5.77
N PRO A 693 -17.40 -11.72 6.18
CA PRO A 693 -16.88 -12.48 7.30
C PRO A 693 -15.51 -13.07 6.95
N LEU A 694 -14.57 -13.08 7.89
CA LEU A 694 -13.23 -13.65 7.66
C LEU A 694 -13.33 -15.15 7.34
N LEU A 695 -13.12 -15.50 6.07
CA LEU A 695 -13.18 -16.88 5.58
C LEU A 695 -11.93 -17.67 5.97
N ARG A 696 -12.11 -18.97 6.19
CA ARG A 696 -11.06 -19.93 6.55
C ARG A 696 -11.12 -21.17 5.66
N LEU A 697 -9.98 -21.80 5.41
CA LEU A 697 -9.90 -23.01 4.59
C LEU A 697 -10.63 -24.19 5.25
N THR A 698 -11.57 -24.82 4.54
CA THR A 698 -12.36 -25.97 5.00
C THR A 698 -11.89 -27.30 4.41
N GLY A 699 -11.26 -27.27 3.23
CA GLY A 699 -10.69 -28.44 2.56
C GLY A 699 -9.46 -28.08 1.71
N ILE A 700 -8.59 -29.06 1.44
CA ILE A 700 -7.40 -28.88 0.56
C ILE A 700 -7.72 -28.99 -0.94
N LYS A 701 -8.99 -29.22 -1.30
CA LYS A 701 -9.48 -29.31 -2.67
C LYS A 701 -10.19 -28.03 -3.10
N GLU A 702 -10.29 -27.86 -4.41
CA GLU A 702 -11.04 -26.82 -5.07
C GLU A 702 -12.52 -26.80 -4.67
N ASN A 703 -13.14 -25.61 -4.75
CA ASN A 703 -14.56 -25.44 -4.48
C ASN A 703 -15.44 -25.84 -5.68
N SER A 704 -16.76 -25.77 -5.49
CA SER A 704 -17.77 -26.21 -6.46
C SER A 704 -17.67 -25.56 -7.85
N LYS A 705 -17.08 -24.36 -7.98
CA LYS A 705 -16.89 -23.68 -9.28
C LYS A 705 -15.90 -24.41 -10.21
N PHE A 706 -15.09 -25.32 -9.66
CA PHE A 706 -14.13 -26.14 -10.40
C PHE A 706 -14.51 -27.64 -10.37
N GLN A 707 -15.60 -28.02 -9.70
CA GLN A 707 -16.09 -29.41 -9.61
C GLN A 707 -17.19 -29.69 -10.64
N THR A 708 -16.87 -29.63 -11.92
CA THR A 708 -17.79 -29.97 -13.01
C THR A 708 -18.14 -31.47 -12.99
N ASN A 709 -19.43 -31.81 -13.03
CA ASN A 709 -19.91 -33.20 -13.08
C ASN A 709 -19.92 -33.80 -14.50
N GLU A 710 -19.75 -32.98 -15.54
CA GLU A 710 -19.77 -33.40 -16.94
C GLU A 710 -18.33 -33.57 -17.47
N GLY A 711 -17.82 -34.79 -17.44
CA GLY A 711 -16.49 -35.12 -17.92
C GLY A 711 -15.89 -36.39 -17.30
N THR A 712 -14.80 -36.87 -17.89
CA THR A 712 -13.93 -37.91 -17.29
C THR A 712 -12.88 -37.32 -16.35
N VAL A 713 -12.38 -36.12 -16.65
CA VAL A 713 -11.51 -35.29 -15.82
C VAL A 713 -12.35 -34.49 -14.80
N LYS A 714 -11.83 -34.25 -13.59
CA LYS A 714 -12.59 -33.60 -12.50
C LYS A 714 -11.73 -32.65 -11.67
N GLY A 715 -12.36 -31.62 -11.11
CA GLY A 715 -11.67 -30.63 -10.28
C GLY A 715 -10.77 -29.71 -11.10
N ILE A 716 -9.79 -29.10 -10.43
CA ILE A 716 -8.88 -28.11 -11.05
C ILE A 716 -8.05 -28.67 -12.23
N GLU A 717 -7.90 -30.00 -12.31
CA GLU A 717 -7.27 -30.70 -13.45
C GLU A 717 -7.92 -30.32 -14.80
N ASN A 718 -9.25 -30.06 -14.83
CA ASN A 718 -9.98 -29.75 -16.06
C ASN A 718 -9.48 -28.45 -16.72
N ILE A 719 -9.38 -27.36 -15.95
CA ILE A 719 -8.85 -26.08 -16.46
C ILE A 719 -7.33 -26.14 -16.71
N VAL A 720 -6.58 -26.94 -15.94
CA VAL A 720 -5.14 -27.13 -16.19
C VAL A 720 -4.90 -27.80 -17.55
N SER A 721 -5.63 -28.89 -17.84
CA SER A 721 -5.53 -29.59 -19.12
C SER A 721 -5.98 -28.70 -20.28
N ILE A 722 -7.09 -27.95 -20.15
CA ILE A 722 -7.50 -26.96 -21.16
C ILE A 722 -6.41 -25.90 -21.38
N ALA A 723 -5.84 -25.33 -20.32
CA ALA A 723 -4.79 -24.31 -20.43
C ALA A 723 -3.53 -24.85 -21.13
N LYS A 724 -3.11 -26.07 -20.82
CA LYS A 724 -1.91 -26.69 -21.40
C LYS A 724 -2.14 -27.23 -22.82
N GLU A 725 -3.20 -28.01 -23.05
CA GLU A 725 -3.45 -28.69 -24.33
C GLU A 725 -4.05 -27.75 -25.40
N LYS A 726 -5.04 -26.92 -25.03
CA LYS A 726 -5.76 -26.05 -25.98
C LYS A 726 -5.09 -24.69 -26.18
N HIS A 727 -4.52 -24.11 -25.12
CA HIS A 727 -3.88 -22.79 -25.16
C HIS A 727 -2.34 -22.84 -25.15
N GLY A 728 -1.74 -24.02 -24.98
CA GLY A 728 -0.29 -24.20 -25.07
C GLY A 728 0.48 -23.49 -23.97
N LEU A 729 -0.09 -23.38 -22.76
CA LEU A 729 0.63 -22.87 -21.58
C LEU A 729 1.69 -23.90 -21.15
N LYS A 730 2.81 -23.38 -20.64
CA LYS A 730 3.88 -24.21 -20.05
C LYS A 730 3.65 -24.41 -18.56
N TYR A 731 3.06 -23.42 -17.88
CA TYR A 731 2.95 -23.41 -16.43
C TYR A 731 1.54 -22.96 -15.96
N VAL A 732 0.98 -23.65 -14.98
CA VAL A 732 -0.17 -23.19 -14.19
C VAL A 732 0.27 -23.06 -12.74
N TYR A 733 -0.01 -21.90 -12.14
CA TYR A 733 0.25 -21.60 -10.73
C TYR A 733 -1.07 -21.30 -10.03
N VAL A 734 -1.17 -21.64 -8.74
CA VAL A 734 -2.34 -21.30 -7.91
C VAL A 734 -1.95 -20.54 -6.65
N TRP A 735 -2.84 -19.67 -6.16
CA TRP A 735 -2.66 -18.94 -4.91
C TRP A 735 -3.02 -19.78 -3.69
N HIS A 736 -2.28 -19.63 -2.58
CA HIS A 736 -2.76 -19.92 -1.22
C HIS A 736 -2.03 -19.06 -0.18
N ALA A 737 -2.64 -18.81 0.98
CA ALA A 737 -1.92 -18.15 2.09
C ALA A 737 -0.98 -19.14 2.80
N ILE A 738 0.05 -18.63 3.51
CA ILE A 738 0.98 -19.45 4.30
C ILE A 738 0.26 -20.31 5.36
N THR A 739 -0.82 -19.79 5.94
CA THR A 739 -1.71 -20.46 6.91
C THR A 739 -2.86 -21.24 6.26
N GLY A 740 -2.87 -21.39 4.93
CA GLY A 740 -3.88 -22.10 4.14
C GLY A 740 -4.83 -21.18 3.36
N TYR A 741 -5.43 -20.21 4.05
CA TYR A 741 -6.22 -19.10 3.48
C TYR A 741 -6.07 -17.86 4.39
N TRP A 742 -6.70 -16.72 4.05
CA TRP A 742 -6.61 -15.46 4.79
C TRP A 742 -6.87 -15.62 6.31
N GLY A 743 -7.99 -16.22 6.73
CA GLY A 743 -8.27 -16.55 8.12
C GLY A 743 -7.59 -17.83 8.65
N GLY A 744 -6.62 -18.38 7.91
CA GLY A 744 -6.02 -19.69 8.17
C GLY A 744 -6.93 -20.86 7.79
N VAL A 745 -6.72 -22.02 8.42
CA VAL A 745 -7.59 -23.20 8.30
C VAL A 745 -8.70 -23.19 9.36
N ARG A 746 -9.89 -23.73 9.09
CA ARG A 746 -10.98 -23.77 10.08
C ARG A 746 -10.77 -24.90 11.09
N PRO A 747 -10.56 -24.64 12.39
CA PRO A 747 -10.40 -25.70 13.39
C PRO A 747 -11.71 -26.50 13.57
N GLY A 748 -11.60 -27.80 13.85
CA GLY A 748 -12.75 -28.67 14.10
C GLY A 748 -13.55 -29.11 12.86
N MET A 749 -13.19 -28.66 11.65
CA MET A 749 -13.75 -29.23 10.41
C MET A 749 -13.10 -30.58 10.10
N GLU A 750 -13.91 -31.56 9.69
CA GLU A 750 -13.46 -32.91 9.28
C GLU A 750 -12.29 -32.88 8.28
N GLY A 751 -12.36 -32.02 7.26
CA GLY A 751 -11.30 -31.84 6.25
C GLY A 751 -9.99 -31.21 6.76
N MET A 752 -9.95 -30.73 8.00
CA MET A 752 -8.81 -30.04 8.63
C MET A 752 -8.35 -30.65 9.96
N GLU A 753 -9.20 -31.44 10.63
CA GLU A 753 -8.94 -31.99 11.97
C GLU A 753 -7.62 -32.77 12.05
N GLN A 754 -7.30 -33.55 11.01
CA GLN A 754 -6.08 -34.36 10.94
C GLN A 754 -4.76 -33.56 11.00
N TYR A 755 -4.80 -32.24 10.81
CA TYR A 755 -3.64 -31.35 10.92
C TYR A 755 -3.49 -30.72 12.32
N GLY A 756 -4.42 -30.99 13.24
CA GLY A 756 -4.39 -30.54 14.64
C GLY A 756 -4.37 -29.02 14.79
N SER A 757 -5.15 -28.32 13.97
CA SER A 757 -5.18 -26.86 13.93
C SER A 757 -5.84 -26.24 15.16
N ARG A 758 -5.39 -25.03 15.53
CA ARG A 758 -5.91 -24.25 16.67
C ARG A 758 -6.09 -22.78 16.31
N MET A 759 -6.99 -22.07 16.98
CA MET A 759 -7.07 -20.61 16.85
C MET A 759 -5.86 -19.94 17.53
N GLN A 760 -5.31 -18.91 16.90
CA GLN A 760 -4.19 -18.12 17.41
C GLN A 760 -4.39 -16.65 17.01
N TYR A 761 -4.13 -15.72 17.94
CA TYR A 761 -4.33 -14.29 17.71
C TYR A 761 -2.98 -13.58 17.45
N PRO A 762 -2.89 -12.72 16.41
CA PRO A 762 -1.71 -11.92 16.12
C PRO A 762 -1.23 -11.02 17.27
N VAL A 763 0.06 -11.10 17.59
CA VAL A 763 0.80 -10.15 18.45
C VAL A 763 1.85 -9.42 17.61
N VAL A 764 1.49 -8.24 17.09
CA VAL A 764 2.32 -7.40 16.21
C VAL A 764 3.46 -6.74 16.99
N SER A 765 4.64 -6.53 16.37
CA SER A 765 5.75 -5.83 17.03
C SER A 765 5.41 -4.36 17.33
N PRO A 766 5.99 -3.74 18.38
CA PRO A 766 5.88 -2.30 18.59
C PRO A 766 6.44 -1.47 17.42
N GLY A 767 7.41 -2.02 16.66
CA GLY A 767 7.95 -1.38 15.47
C GLY A 767 6.96 -1.35 14.30
N VAL A 768 6.36 -2.50 13.97
CA VAL A 768 5.34 -2.61 12.92
C VAL A 768 4.09 -1.84 13.33
N ALA A 769 3.59 -1.98 14.56
CA ALA A 769 2.44 -1.22 15.05
C ALA A 769 2.70 0.30 15.10
N GLY A 770 3.97 0.72 15.22
CA GLY A 770 4.39 2.12 15.10
C GLY A 770 4.44 2.64 13.66
N ASN A 771 4.41 1.77 12.66
CA ASN A 771 4.28 2.13 11.24
C ASN A 771 2.88 1.87 10.66
N GLU A 772 2.15 0.88 11.19
CA GLU A 772 0.82 0.44 10.75
C GLU A 772 -0.14 0.34 11.98
N PRO A 773 -0.62 1.47 12.52
CA PRO A 773 -1.38 1.50 13.78
C PRO A 773 -2.78 0.87 13.69
N GLY A 774 -3.30 0.64 12.48
CA GLY A 774 -4.62 0.03 12.23
C GLY A 774 -4.74 -1.44 12.66
N TRP A 775 -3.62 -2.12 12.96
CA TRP A 775 -3.59 -3.53 13.35
C TRP A 775 -4.49 -3.92 14.53
N LYS A 776 -4.86 -2.98 15.41
CA LYS A 776 -5.81 -3.23 16.52
C LYS A 776 -7.24 -3.51 16.06
N THR A 777 -7.59 -3.09 14.85
CA THR A 777 -8.93 -3.21 14.25
C THR A 777 -8.92 -4.07 12.98
N ASP A 778 -7.77 -4.67 12.64
CA ASP A 778 -7.64 -5.53 11.47
C ASP A 778 -8.43 -6.85 11.64
N PRO A 779 -9.18 -7.33 10.63
CA PRO A 779 -9.96 -8.56 10.74
C PRO A 779 -9.15 -9.80 11.16
N LEU A 780 -7.89 -9.92 10.76
CA LEU A 780 -7.01 -11.03 11.13
C LEU A 780 -6.61 -10.97 12.61
N ALA A 781 -6.47 -9.76 13.17
CA ALA A 781 -6.23 -9.56 14.59
C ALA A 781 -7.49 -9.78 15.44
N VAL A 782 -8.63 -9.26 14.99
CA VAL A 782 -9.91 -9.32 15.72
C VAL A 782 -10.50 -10.73 15.73
N HIS A 783 -10.48 -11.44 14.59
CA HIS A 783 -11.06 -12.78 14.48
C HIS A 783 -10.04 -13.92 14.67
N GLY A 784 -8.74 -13.59 14.75
CA GLY A 784 -7.65 -14.56 14.85
C GLY A 784 -7.46 -15.39 13.56
N LEU A 785 -6.39 -16.18 13.51
CA LEU A 785 -6.13 -17.14 12.44
C LEU A 785 -6.15 -18.58 12.96
N GLY A 786 -6.67 -19.50 12.16
CA GLY A 786 -6.54 -20.93 12.44
C GLY A 786 -5.20 -21.46 11.94
N VAL A 787 -4.34 -21.82 12.89
CA VAL A 787 -2.95 -22.22 12.68
C VAL A 787 -2.82 -23.73 12.76
N VAL A 788 -2.34 -24.35 11.67
CA VAL A 788 -2.00 -25.78 11.61
C VAL A 788 -0.88 -26.09 12.63
N ASN A 789 -0.92 -27.28 13.24
CA ASN A 789 0.13 -27.71 14.16
C ASN A 789 1.49 -27.71 13.43
N PRO A 790 2.54 -27.02 13.92
CA PRO A 790 3.82 -26.95 13.22
C PRO A 790 4.46 -28.33 12.94
N LYS A 791 4.14 -29.35 13.74
CA LYS A 791 4.59 -30.74 13.52
C LYS A 791 3.87 -31.45 12.36
N GLN A 792 2.69 -30.97 11.97
CA GLN A 792 1.90 -31.46 10.83
C GLN A 792 2.06 -30.57 9.59
N MET A 793 2.81 -29.47 9.66
CA MET A 793 2.83 -28.46 8.58
C MET A 793 3.36 -29.00 7.24
N TYR A 794 4.40 -29.84 7.28
CA TYR A 794 4.89 -30.52 6.08
C TYR A 794 3.84 -31.48 5.51
N ARG A 795 3.07 -32.16 6.36
CA ARG A 795 1.98 -33.04 5.92
C ARG A 795 0.88 -32.24 5.20
N PHE A 796 0.45 -31.13 5.78
CA PHE A 796 -0.52 -30.21 5.16
C PHE A 796 -0.07 -29.73 3.77
N TYR A 797 1.12 -29.11 3.67
CA TYR A 797 1.61 -28.63 2.37
C TYR A 797 1.86 -29.77 1.39
N ASN A 798 2.31 -30.94 1.85
CA ASN A 798 2.55 -32.08 0.96
C ASN A 798 1.25 -32.68 0.42
N GLU A 799 0.18 -32.74 1.21
CA GLU A 799 -1.12 -33.23 0.75
C GLU A 799 -1.78 -32.21 -0.19
N LEU A 800 -1.68 -30.91 0.10
CA LEU A 800 -2.13 -29.81 -0.78
C LEU A 800 -1.36 -29.76 -2.11
N HIS A 801 -0.02 -29.66 -2.06
CA HIS A 801 0.80 -29.55 -3.27
C HIS A 801 0.88 -30.87 -4.05
N GLY A 802 0.83 -32.01 -3.37
CA GLY A 802 0.74 -33.31 -4.02
C GLY A 802 -0.58 -33.48 -4.79
N TYR A 803 -1.69 -32.94 -4.27
CA TYR A 803 -2.96 -32.89 -5.01
C TYR A 803 -2.86 -31.97 -6.23
N LEU A 804 -2.35 -30.74 -6.06
CA LEU A 804 -2.18 -29.77 -7.14
C LEU A 804 -1.25 -30.27 -8.25
N ALA A 805 -0.09 -30.85 -7.90
CA ALA A 805 0.84 -31.42 -8.85
C ALA A 805 0.27 -32.64 -9.59
N ALA A 806 -0.56 -33.46 -8.93
CA ALA A 806 -1.28 -34.55 -9.58
C ALA A 806 -2.34 -34.04 -10.58
N ALA A 807 -2.97 -32.90 -10.28
CA ALA A 807 -3.84 -32.15 -11.21
C ALA A 807 -3.06 -31.32 -12.25
N GLY A 808 -1.73 -31.50 -12.36
CA GLY A 808 -0.88 -30.88 -13.38
C GLY A 808 -0.45 -29.43 -13.11
N VAL A 809 -0.68 -28.88 -11.91
CA VAL A 809 -0.21 -27.55 -11.50
C VAL A 809 1.31 -27.58 -11.28
N ASP A 810 2.03 -26.55 -11.74
CA ASP A 810 3.50 -26.53 -11.79
C ASP A 810 4.14 -25.72 -10.63
N GLY A 811 3.33 -24.99 -9.86
CA GLY A 811 3.79 -24.24 -8.70
C GLY A 811 2.69 -23.46 -7.97
N VAL A 812 3.09 -22.68 -6.97
CA VAL A 812 2.20 -21.88 -6.13
C VAL A 812 2.68 -20.45 -5.94
N LYS A 813 1.74 -19.50 -5.81
CA LYS A 813 1.94 -18.17 -5.25
C LYS A 813 1.51 -18.26 -3.77
N VAL A 814 2.43 -17.95 -2.84
CA VAL A 814 2.23 -18.16 -1.40
C VAL A 814 2.28 -16.84 -0.66
N ASP A 815 1.13 -16.39 -0.17
CA ASP A 815 0.92 -15.05 0.37
C ASP A 815 0.84 -15.04 1.91
N VAL A 816 0.67 -13.84 2.50
CA VAL A 816 0.46 -13.61 3.93
C VAL A 816 1.64 -14.09 4.82
N GLN A 817 2.83 -14.29 4.25
CA GLN A 817 3.92 -15.02 4.93
C GLN A 817 4.40 -14.39 6.25
N CYS A 818 4.44 -13.05 6.35
CA CYS A 818 4.90 -12.37 7.57
C CYS A 818 3.98 -12.58 8.78
N ILE A 819 2.73 -13.05 8.63
CA ILE A 819 1.79 -13.21 9.76
C ILE A 819 2.34 -14.17 10.82
N LEU A 820 3.16 -15.13 10.41
CA LEU A 820 3.83 -16.08 11.30
C LEU A 820 4.66 -15.40 12.40
N GLU A 821 5.17 -14.19 12.18
CA GLU A 821 5.93 -13.47 13.20
C GLU A 821 5.09 -13.00 14.38
N THR A 822 3.78 -12.90 14.18
CA THR A 822 2.79 -12.45 15.16
C THR A 822 2.16 -13.63 15.91
N LEU A 823 2.32 -14.85 15.40
CA LEU A 823 1.62 -16.06 15.87
C LEU A 823 2.52 -16.98 16.73
N GLY A 824 3.77 -16.59 16.98
CA GLY A 824 4.78 -17.41 17.69
C GLY A 824 4.53 -17.63 19.20
N ALA A 825 3.52 -16.99 19.79
CA ALA A 825 3.20 -17.08 21.21
C ALA A 825 2.83 -18.52 21.62
N GLY A 826 3.58 -19.08 22.57
CA GLY A 826 3.44 -20.49 22.96
C GLY A 826 3.77 -21.50 21.85
N LEU A 827 4.54 -21.09 20.83
CA LEU A 827 5.10 -21.95 19.76
C LEU A 827 6.64 -21.81 19.65
N GLY A 828 7.28 -21.16 20.62
CA GLY A 828 8.74 -20.98 20.69
C GLY A 828 9.26 -19.66 20.10
N GLY A 829 8.40 -18.66 19.97
CA GLY A 829 8.74 -17.36 19.39
C GLY A 829 8.68 -17.32 17.86
N ARG A 830 8.69 -16.10 17.31
CA ARG A 830 8.46 -15.84 15.89
C ARG A 830 9.41 -16.59 14.96
N VAL A 831 10.71 -16.52 15.27
CA VAL A 831 11.77 -17.14 14.49
C VAL A 831 11.55 -18.64 14.34
N GLN A 832 11.13 -19.31 15.42
CA GLN A 832 10.99 -20.75 15.44
C GLN A 832 9.75 -21.22 14.68
N LEU A 833 8.63 -20.48 14.79
CA LEU A 833 7.41 -20.76 14.02
C LEU A 833 7.64 -20.54 12.53
N THR A 834 8.16 -19.37 12.14
CA THR A 834 8.48 -19.03 10.75
C THR A 834 9.44 -20.06 10.14
N ARG A 835 10.52 -20.41 10.86
CA ARG A 835 11.47 -21.43 10.40
C ARG A 835 10.82 -22.80 10.17
N GLN A 836 9.91 -23.25 11.04
CA GLN A 836 9.22 -24.54 10.87
C GLN A 836 8.27 -24.53 9.67
N TYR A 837 7.51 -23.46 9.48
CA TYR A 837 6.61 -23.30 8.33
C TYR A 837 7.37 -23.22 7.01
N HIS A 838 8.42 -22.39 6.92
CA HIS A 838 9.22 -22.28 5.70
C HIS A 838 10.01 -23.55 5.37
N GLN A 839 10.48 -24.31 6.37
CA GLN A 839 11.10 -25.61 6.14
C GLN A 839 10.09 -26.65 5.62
N ALA A 840 8.86 -26.64 6.15
CA ALA A 840 7.78 -27.47 5.64
C ALA A 840 7.38 -27.08 4.21
N LEU A 841 7.36 -25.79 3.89
CA LEU A 841 7.07 -25.26 2.57
C LEU A 841 8.17 -25.66 1.56
N ASP A 842 9.42 -25.24 1.79
CA ASP A 842 10.55 -25.56 0.90
C ASP A 842 10.67 -27.08 0.64
N ALA A 843 10.41 -27.93 1.65
CA ALA A 843 10.40 -29.39 1.49
C ALA A 843 9.22 -29.92 0.64
N SER A 844 8.04 -29.31 0.74
CA SER A 844 6.90 -29.67 -0.12
C SER A 844 7.08 -29.19 -1.56
N ILE A 845 7.58 -27.96 -1.76
CA ILE A 845 7.91 -27.43 -3.10
C ILE A 845 8.94 -28.32 -3.78
N ALA A 846 10.05 -28.65 -3.09
CA ALA A 846 11.12 -29.48 -3.63
C ALA A 846 10.69 -30.91 -4.01
N LYS A 847 9.60 -31.42 -3.42
CA LYS A 847 9.06 -32.75 -3.72
C LYS A 847 8.03 -32.73 -4.86
N ASN A 848 7.15 -31.73 -4.89
CA ASN A 848 5.97 -31.73 -5.77
C ASN A 848 6.15 -30.87 -7.04
N PHE A 849 7.03 -29.85 -7.02
CA PHE A 849 7.21 -28.91 -8.13
C PHE A 849 8.69 -28.91 -8.62
N PRO A 850 9.06 -29.75 -9.62
CA PRO A 850 10.45 -29.94 -10.03
C PRO A 850 11.09 -28.71 -10.71
N ASP A 851 10.29 -27.71 -11.10
CA ASP A 851 10.79 -26.42 -11.59
C ASP A 851 10.99 -25.37 -10.49
N ASN A 852 10.96 -25.77 -9.22
CA ASN A 852 11.06 -24.89 -8.05
C ASN A 852 9.91 -23.87 -7.96
N GLY A 853 8.70 -24.33 -8.26
CA GLY A 853 7.52 -23.48 -8.46
C GLY A 853 6.95 -22.88 -7.17
N CYS A 854 7.57 -21.81 -6.68
CA CYS A 854 7.11 -21.04 -5.54
C CYS A 854 7.43 -19.55 -5.72
N ILE A 855 6.39 -18.71 -5.71
CA ILE A 855 6.49 -17.25 -5.60
C ILE A 855 6.14 -16.86 -4.17
N ALA A 856 7.09 -16.32 -3.42
CA ALA A 856 6.85 -15.83 -2.06
C ALA A 856 6.28 -14.40 -2.09
N CYS A 857 5.23 -14.14 -1.33
CA CYS A 857 4.54 -12.86 -1.30
C CYS A 857 4.25 -12.44 0.15
N MET A 858 4.19 -11.13 0.43
CA MET A 858 4.00 -10.58 1.78
C MET A 858 5.01 -11.15 2.80
N SER A 859 6.26 -11.31 2.37
CA SER A 859 7.28 -12.18 2.97
C SER A 859 8.57 -11.45 3.37
N HIS A 860 8.53 -10.11 3.46
CA HIS A 860 9.72 -9.27 3.57
C HIS A 860 10.44 -9.33 4.93
N ASN A 861 9.90 -9.99 5.96
CA ASN A 861 10.57 -10.02 7.26
C ASN A 861 11.89 -10.81 7.23
N THR A 862 12.86 -10.39 8.03
CA THR A 862 14.17 -11.07 8.15
C THR A 862 14.04 -12.53 8.60
N ASP A 863 12.97 -12.91 9.28
CA ASP A 863 12.75 -14.28 9.76
C ASP A 863 12.52 -15.26 8.60
N ALA A 864 11.72 -14.86 7.61
CA ALA A 864 11.49 -15.60 6.36
C ALA A 864 12.73 -15.57 5.45
N LEU A 865 13.32 -14.39 5.25
CA LEU A 865 14.50 -14.23 4.39
C LEU A 865 15.69 -15.06 4.88
N TYR A 866 15.99 -15.05 6.19
CA TYR A 866 17.06 -15.86 6.77
C TYR A 866 16.71 -17.35 6.99
N CYS A 867 15.55 -17.85 6.55
CA CYS A 867 15.25 -19.30 6.53
C CYS A 867 14.92 -19.90 5.14
N SER A 868 14.76 -19.08 4.10
CA SER A 868 14.49 -19.55 2.72
C SER A 868 15.71 -20.23 2.08
N LYS A 869 15.66 -21.55 1.88
CA LYS A 869 16.73 -22.34 1.23
C LYS A 869 16.43 -22.70 -0.22
N GLN A 870 15.16 -22.80 -0.60
CA GLN A 870 14.75 -23.35 -1.88
C GLN A 870 13.89 -22.37 -2.69
N THR A 871 12.85 -21.78 -2.09
CA THR A 871 12.01 -20.75 -2.74
C THR A 871 12.87 -19.61 -3.32
N ALA A 872 12.64 -19.27 -4.60
CA ALA A 872 13.58 -18.50 -5.42
C ALA A 872 13.01 -17.23 -6.07
N VAL A 873 11.70 -16.95 -5.94
CA VAL A 873 11.06 -15.71 -6.42
C VAL A 873 10.33 -15.03 -5.26
N VAL A 874 10.41 -13.71 -5.17
CA VAL A 874 9.77 -12.92 -4.11
C VAL A 874 9.10 -11.66 -4.66
N ARG A 875 7.81 -11.42 -4.37
CA ARG A 875 7.17 -10.14 -4.70
C ARG A 875 7.90 -9.01 -3.97
N ALA A 876 8.16 -7.91 -4.68
CA ALA A 876 9.15 -6.90 -4.27
C ALA A 876 8.56 -5.66 -3.57
N SER A 877 7.24 -5.50 -3.54
CA SER A 877 6.52 -4.35 -2.99
C SER A 877 5.06 -4.69 -2.74
N ASP A 878 4.37 -3.79 -2.03
CA ASP A 878 2.92 -3.58 -2.09
C ASP A 878 2.46 -3.39 -3.54
N ASP A 879 1.20 -3.71 -3.85
CA ASP A 879 0.73 -3.85 -5.23
C ASP A 879 0.58 -2.50 -5.98
N PHE A 880 0.64 -2.54 -7.31
CA PHE A 880 0.20 -1.43 -8.15
C PHE A 880 -1.33 -1.41 -8.21
N TYR A 881 -1.96 -0.38 -7.64
CA TYR A 881 -3.42 -0.20 -7.64
C TYR A 881 -3.86 0.78 -8.74
N PRO A 882 -4.46 0.32 -9.87
CA PRO A 882 -4.81 1.20 -10.99
C PRO A 882 -5.80 2.31 -10.60
N ARG A 883 -6.56 2.10 -9.52
CA ARG A 883 -7.60 3.01 -9.02
C ARG A 883 -7.14 3.89 -7.85
N ASP A 884 -5.89 3.73 -7.38
CA ASP A 884 -5.24 4.65 -6.43
C ASP A 884 -4.02 5.33 -7.08
N PRO A 885 -4.17 6.58 -7.54
CA PRO A 885 -3.09 7.41 -8.09
C PRO A 885 -1.84 7.55 -7.21
N VAL A 886 -1.95 7.36 -5.89
CA VAL A 886 -0.81 7.42 -4.97
C VAL A 886 0.14 6.23 -5.17
N SER A 887 -0.34 5.10 -5.68
CA SER A 887 0.50 3.91 -5.95
C SER A 887 1.35 4.03 -7.23
N HIS A 888 0.98 4.91 -8.17
CA HIS A 888 1.49 4.86 -9.55
C HIS A 888 2.99 5.19 -9.65
N THR A 889 3.45 6.31 -9.08
CA THR A 889 4.87 6.68 -9.15
C THR A 889 5.72 5.94 -8.12
N ILE A 890 5.21 5.78 -6.89
CA ILE A 890 5.95 5.15 -5.78
C ILE A 890 6.33 3.69 -6.07
N HIS A 891 5.47 2.92 -6.75
CA HIS A 891 5.66 1.48 -6.96
C HIS A 891 7.01 1.15 -7.60
N ILE A 892 7.37 1.87 -8.68
CA ILE A 892 8.63 1.64 -9.42
C ILE A 892 9.85 1.92 -8.54
N ALA A 893 9.79 2.96 -7.70
CA ALA A 893 10.84 3.22 -6.74
C ALA A 893 10.91 2.11 -5.67
N ALA A 894 9.78 1.72 -5.09
CA ALA A 894 9.71 0.69 -4.05
C ALA A 894 10.28 -0.66 -4.54
N VAL A 895 9.83 -1.18 -5.68
CA VAL A 895 10.36 -2.45 -6.23
C VAL A 895 11.85 -2.36 -6.57
N ALA A 896 12.33 -1.23 -7.11
CA ALA A 896 13.74 -1.05 -7.45
C ALA A 896 14.64 -1.02 -6.21
N TYR A 897 14.33 -0.18 -5.22
CA TYR A 897 15.14 -0.09 -4.00
C TYR A 897 15.04 -1.38 -3.16
N ASN A 898 13.87 -2.00 -3.04
CA ASN A 898 13.75 -3.29 -2.35
C ASN A 898 14.55 -4.41 -3.06
N SER A 899 14.68 -4.36 -4.39
CA SER A 899 15.49 -5.32 -5.18
C SER A 899 17.00 -5.26 -4.90
N VAL A 900 17.49 -4.19 -4.25
CA VAL A 900 18.87 -4.11 -3.73
C VAL A 900 19.08 -5.11 -2.58
N PHE A 901 18.08 -5.31 -1.72
CA PHE A 901 18.14 -6.23 -0.58
C PHE A 901 17.54 -7.60 -0.89
N LEU A 902 16.29 -7.65 -1.36
CA LEU A 902 15.57 -8.88 -1.66
C LEU A 902 16.24 -9.71 -2.76
N GLY A 903 16.86 -9.02 -3.74
CA GLY A 903 17.58 -9.62 -4.87
C GLY A 903 18.79 -10.48 -4.51
N GLU A 904 19.24 -10.43 -3.25
CA GLU A 904 20.32 -11.27 -2.71
C GLU A 904 19.80 -12.62 -2.19
N PHE A 905 18.51 -12.70 -1.85
CA PHE A 905 17.86 -13.92 -1.32
C PHE A 905 17.05 -14.66 -2.39
N MET A 906 16.35 -13.92 -3.26
CA MET A 906 15.40 -14.43 -4.28
C MET A 906 15.35 -13.47 -5.48
N GLN A 907 14.86 -13.91 -6.63
CA GLN A 907 14.60 -13.02 -7.76
C GLN A 907 13.37 -12.14 -7.45
N PRO A 908 13.48 -10.81 -7.51
CA PRO A 908 12.33 -9.94 -7.26
C PRO A 908 11.29 -10.02 -8.39
N ASP A 909 10.03 -10.20 -8.00
CA ASP A 909 8.83 -10.05 -8.81
C ASP A 909 8.29 -8.63 -8.60
N TRP A 910 8.19 -7.86 -9.69
CA TRP A 910 7.83 -6.45 -9.67
C TRP A 910 6.32 -6.21 -9.79
N ASP A 911 5.51 -7.25 -9.54
CA ASP A 911 4.04 -7.26 -9.56
C ASP A 911 3.46 -7.09 -10.98
N MET A 912 2.20 -7.49 -11.16
CA MET A 912 1.43 -7.28 -12.40
C MET A 912 1.23 -5.80 -12.72
N PHE A 913 0.87 -5.51 -13.97
CA PHE A 913 0.37 -4.20 -14.36
C PHE A 913 -0.87 -4.32 -15.25
N HIS A 914 -1.56 -3.18 -15.45
CA HIS A 914 -2.72 -3.09 -16.33
C HIS A 914 -2.31 -2.41 -17.63
N SER A 915 -2.46 -3.11 -18.75
CA SER A 915 -1.97 -2.65 -20.06
C SER A 915 -2.83 -1.51 -20.66
N LEU A 916 -4.11 -1.40 -20.29
CA LEU A 916 -4.99 -0.28 -20.67
C LEU A 916 -4.87 0.96 -19.75
N HIS A 917 -4.06 0.93 -18.69
CA HIS A 917 -3.94 2.07 -17.78
C HIS A 917 -3.16 3.24 -18.41
N PRO A 918 -3.45 4.53 -18.11
CA PRO A 918 -2.69 5.67 -18.66
C PRO A 918 -1.17 5.61 -18.39
N ALA A 919 -0.76 5.05 -17.25
CA ALA A 919 0.66 4.80 -16.92
C ALA A 919 1.18 3.41 -17.38
N ALA A 920 0.50 2.74 -18.33
CA ALA A 920 0.86 1.38 -18.74
C ALA A 920 2.28 1.28 -19.33
N GLU A 921 2.71 2.24 -20.15
CA GLU A 921 4.07 2.22 -20.74
C GLU A 921 5.16 2.38 -19.66
N TYR A 922 4.97 3.35 -18.75
CA TYR A 922 5.81 3.61 -17.56
C TYR A 922 5.97 2.35 -16.70
N HIS A 923 4.89 1.60 -16.50
CA HIS A 923 4.91 0.35 -15.74
C HIS A 923 5.42 -0.87 -16.53
N ALA A 924 5.17 -0.94 -17.84
CA ALA A 924 5.60 -2.02 -18.73
C ALA A 924 7.12 -2.05 -18.88
N SER A 925 7.71 -0.91 -19.22
CA SER A 925 9.15 -0.76 -19.44
C SER A 925 9.97 -1.14 -18.19
N ALA A 926 9.45 -0.82 -17.00
CA ALA A 926 10.06 -1.21 -15.73
C ALA A 926 10.05 -2.72 -15.49
N ARG A 927 9.02 -3.46 -15.95
CA ARG A 927 9.03 -4.93 -15.89
C ARG A 927 10.06 -5.52 -16.86
N ALA A 928 10.25 -4.95 -18.05
CA ALA A 928 11.30 -5.38 -18.99
C ALA A 928 12.71 -5.33 -18.39
N ILE A 929 13.03 -4.30 -17.59
CA ILE A 929 14.34 -4.16 -16.93
C ILE A 929 14.43 -4.80 -15.54
N SER A 930 13.34 -5.35 -15.00
CA SER A 930 13.31 -5.97 -13.66
C SER A 930 14.15 -7.25 -13.55
N GLY A 931 14.27 -8.00 -14.65
CA GLY A 931 14.80 -9.37 -14.69
C GLY A 931 13.95 -10.40 -13.94
N GLY A 932 12.77 -10.01 -13.45
CA GLY A 932 11.75 -10.88 -12.87
C GLY A 932 10.73 -11.39 -13.91
N PRO A 933 9.60 -11.96 -13.46
CA PRO A 933 8.49 -12.35 -14.33
C PRO A 933 7.76 -11.13 -14.90
N ILE A 934 7.10 -11.30 -16.06
CA ILE A 934 6.33 -10.24 -16.72
C ILE A 934 4.91 -10.75 -16.99
N TYR A 935 3.92 -10.12 -16.36
CA TYR A 935 2.52 -10.52 -16.45
C TYR A 935 1.56 -9.35 -16.20
N VAL A 936 0.30 -9.53 -16.63
CA VAL A 936 -0.79 -8.57 -16.44
C VAL A 936 -1.97 -9.15 -15.65
N SER A 937 -2.83 -8.27 -15.16
CA SER A 937 -4.07 -8.60 -14.43
C SER A 937 -5.33 -8.05 -15.11
N ASP A 938 -5.22 -7.53 -16.34
CA ASP A 938 -6.35 -7.06 -17.13
C ASP A 938 -7.41 -8.17 -17.34
N ALA A 939 -8.68 -7.79 -17.31
CA ALA A 939 -9.80 -8.66 -17.64
C ALA A 939 -9.80 -9.08 -19.14
N PRO A 940 -10.43 -10.21 -19.52
CA PRO A 940 -10.46 -10.65 -20.92
C PRO A 940 -11.02 -9.58 -21.87
N GLY A 941 -10.34 -9.38 -23.00
CA GLY A 941 -10.71 -8.36 -23.99
C GLY A 941 -10.41 -6.92 -23.56
N LYS A 942 -9.65 -6.71 -22.48
CA LYS A 942 -9.26 -5.38 -21.95
C LYS A 942 -7.75 -5.19 -21.95
N HIS A 943 -7.09 -5.54 -23.05
CA HIS A 943 -5.63 -5.51 -23.18
C HIS A 943 -5.15 -4.47 -24.20
N ASN A 944 -4.01 -3.82 -23.92
CA ASN A 944 -3.29 -3.00 -24.89
C ASN A 944 -2.18 -3.82 -25.56
N PHE A 945 -2.48 -4.35 -26.74
CA PHE A 945 -1.52 -5.18 -27.48
C PHE A 945 -0.35 -4.40 -28.10
N GLU A 946 -0.40 -3.08 -28.18
CA GLU A 946 0.75 -2.27 -28.62
C GLU A 946 1.83 -2.23 -27.53
N VAL A 947 1.41 -2.01 -26.27
CA VAL A 947 2.30 -2.05 -25.10
C VAL A 947 2.84 -3.47 -24.86
N LEU A 948 1.99 -4.49 -24.96
CA LEU A 948 2.41 -5.89 -24.76
C LEU A 948 3.43 -6.35 -25.81
N LYS A 949 3.34 -5.89 -27.07
CA LYS A 949 4.31 -6.23 -28.13
C LYS A 949 5.68 -5.57 -27.98
N LYS A 950 5.85 -4.64 -27.04
CA LYS A 950 7.17 -4.13 -26.61
C LYS A 950 7.84 -5.02 -25.53
N LEU A 951 7.14 -6.05 -25.05
CA LEU A 951 7.58 -6.97 -23.98
C LEU A 951 7.61 -8.44 -24.41
N VAL A 952 6.61 -8.87 -25.19
CA VAL A 952 6.28 -10.27 -25.46
C VAL A 952 6.56 -10.60 -26.93
N LEU A 953 7.35 -11.66 -27.17
CA LEU A 953 7.56 -12.22 -28.51
C LEU A 953 6.34 -13.07 -28.94
N PRO A 954 6.11 -13.30 -30.25
CA PRO A 954 4.95 -14.07 -30.72
C PRO A 954 4.84 -15.52 -30.21
N ASP A 955 5.92 -16.12 -29.68
CA ASP A 955 5.89 -17.44 -29.03
C ASP A 955 5.43 -17.39 -27.56
N GLY A 956 5.19 -16.20 -27.01
CA GLY A 956 4.85 -15.96 -25.61
C GLY A 956 6.06 -15.88 -24.68
N SER A 957 7.29 -15.93 -25.21
CA SER A 957 8.52 -15.72 -24.43
C SER A 957 8.88 -14.23 -24.32
N VAL A 958 9.68 -13.88 -23.32
CA VAL A 958 10.16 -12.49 -23.12
C VAL A 958 11.68 -12.37 -23.32
N LEU A 959 12.15 -11.13 -23.42
CA LEU A 959 13.57 -10.78 -23.39
C LEU A 959 13.96 -10.39 -21.96
N ARG A 960 14.07 -11.36 -21.06
CA ARG A 960 14.33 -11.10 -19.63
C ARG A 960 15.80 -10.75 -19.36
N ALA A 961 16.03 -9.69 -18.59
CA ALA A 961 17.37 -9.32 -18.12
C ALA A 961 17.91 -10.27 -17.02
N ARG A 962 19.24 -10.36 -16.90
CA ARG A 962 19.97 -11.42 -16.18
C ARG A 962 19.93 -11.30 -14.65
N LEU A 963 19.84 -10.08 -14.12
CA LEU A 963 19.96 -9.77 -12.68
C LEU A 963 18.63 -9.22 -12.12
N PRO A 964 18.50 -8.99 -10.80
CA PRO A 964 17.49 -8.08 -10.27
C PRO A 964 17.77 -6.65 -10.78
N GLY A 965 16.75 -5.96 -11.30
CA GLY A 965 16.86 -4.54 -11.62
C GLY A 965 17.16 -3.72 -10.37
N ARG A 966 18.09 -2.76 -10.45
CA ARG A 966 18.58 -1.98 -9.30
C ARG A 966 18.69 -0.49 -9.65
N PRO A 967 18.52 0.43 -8.69
CA PRO A 967 18.91 1.82 -8.87
C PRO A 967 20.39 1.92 -9.26
N THR A 968 20.73 2.93 -10.03
CA THR A 968 22.13 3.28 -10.32
C THR A 968 22.85 3.81 -9.06
N LYS A 969 24.19 3.79 -9.09
CA LYS A 969 25.04 4.09 -7.91
C LYS A 969 24.87 5.55 -7.42
N ASP A 970 24.58 6.48 -8.31
CA ASP A 970 24.26 7.88 -7.99
C ASP A 970 22.84 8.06 -7.42
N CYS A 971 21.85 7.29 -7.88
CA CYS A 971 20.50 7.31 -7.31
C CYS A 971 20.43 6.78 -5.87
N LEU A 972 21.27 5.81 -5.47
CA LEU A 972 21.13 5.07 -4.19
C LEU A 972 20.90 5.93 -2.92
N PHE A 973 21.40 7.17 -2.90
CA PHE A 973 21.34 8.08 -1.76
C PHE A 973 20.61 9.40 -2.09
N THR A 974 19.68 9.37 -3.05
CA THR A 974 18.74 10.45 -3.40
C THR A 974 17.29 9.98 -3.23
N ASP A 975 16.30 10.89 -3.26
CA ASP A 975 14.89 10.53 -3.01
C ASP A 975 14.00 10.91 -4.20
N PRO A 976 14.08 10.15 -5.32
CA PRO A 976 13.41 10.49 -6.59
C PRO A 976 11.87 10.41 -6.56
N ALA A 977 11.29 10.20 -5.37
CA ALA A 977 9.86 10.28 -5.12
C ALA A 977 9.42 11.55 -4.37
N ARG A 978 10.36 12.29 -3.75
CA ARG A 978 10.08 13.43 -2.85
C ARG A 978 11.02 14.63 -2.99
N ASP A 979 12.24 14.46 -3.49
CA ASP A 979 13.26 15.53 -3.45
C ASP A 979 13.05 16.65 -4.49
N GLY A 980 12.14 16.47 -5.45
CA GLY A 980 11.83 17.45 -6.48
C GLY A 980 12.98 17.73 -7.46
N VAL A 981 14.05 16.93 -7.46
CA VAL A 981 15.25 17.16 -8.30
C VAL A 981 15.80 15.90 -8.97
N SER A 982 15.60 14.72 -8.38
CA SER A 982 16.16 13.46 -8.89
C SER A 982 15.20 12.72 -9.81
N LEU A 983 15.72 12.19 -10.91
CA LEU A 983 15.13 11.08 -11.66
C LEU A 983 15.68 9.74 -11.11
N LEU A 984 14.86 8.69 -11.14
CA LEU A 984 15.30 7.34 -10.81
C LEU A 984 15.84 6.66 -12.07
N LYS A 985 17.15 6.40 -12.12
CA LYS A 985 17.77 5.51 -13.12
C LYS A 985 17.87 4.09 -12.56
N ILE A 986 17.45 3.09 -13.34
CA ILE A 986 17.43 1.67 -12.99
C ILE A 986 18.23 0.89 -14.05
N TRP A 987 19.22 0.10 -13.64
CA TRP A 987 20.06 -0.70 -14.54
C TRP A 987 19.83 -2.21 -14.40
N ASN A 988 20.12 -2.93 -15.47
CA ASN A 988 20.24 -4.39 -15.51
C ASN A 988 21.18 -4.82 -16.65
N MET A 989 21.52 -6.12 -16.71
CA MET A 989 22.45 -6.71 -17.67
C MET A 989 21.76 -7.73 -18.58
N ASN A 990 22.11 -7.73 -19.87
CA ASN A 990 21.91 -8.86 -20.78
C ASN A 990 23.22 -9.65 -20.90
N LYS A 991 23.37 -10.48 -21.95
CA LYS A 991 24.60 -11.25 -22.21
C LYS A 991 25.73 -10.41 -22.83
N TYR A 992 25.38 -9.48 -23.73
CA TYR A 992 26.34 -8.61 -24.44
C TYR A 992 25.94 -7.12 -24.48
N THR A 993 24.97 -6.72 -23.65
CA THR A 993 24.55 -5.31 -23.51
C THR A 993 24.12 -5.03 -22.06
N GLY A 994 24.13 -3.76 -21.68
CA GLY A 994 23.37 -3.23 -20.57
C GLY A 994 21.99 -2.72 -21.01
N VAL A 995 21.05 -2.68 -20.07
CA VAL A 995 19.79 -1.95 -20.23
C VAL A 995 19.60 -0.98 -19.05
N LEU A 996 19.15 0.23 -19.35
CA LEU A 996 18.96 1.31 -18.39
C LEU A 996 17.59 1.95 -18.63
N GLY A 997 16.73 1.99 -17.61
CA GLY A 997 15.50 2.80 -17.64
C GLY A 997 15.64 4.04 -16.78
N VAL A 998 15.01 5.13 -17.19
CA VAL A 998 15.00 6.41 -16.46
C VAL A 998 13.55 6.83 -16.23
N TYR A 999 13.20 7.18 -15.00
CA TYR A 999 11.83 7.40 -14.55
C TYR A 999 11.71 8.66 -13.69
N ASN A 1000 10.67 9.46 -13.91
CA ASN A 1000 10.28 10.50 -12.96
C ASN A 1000 9.24 9.94 -11.97
N CYS A 1001 9.72 9.52 -10.80
CA CYS A 1001 8.90 8.92 -9.75
C CYS A 1001 8.34 9.93 -8.73
N GLN A 1002 8.47 11.24 -8.97
CA GLN A 1002 8.10 12.26 -8.00
C GLN A 1002 6.60 12.27 -7.68
N GLY A 1003 6.26 12.82 -6.51
CA GLY A 1003 4.90 13.22 -6.17
C GLY A 1003 4.13 12.26 -5.28
N ALA A 1004 4.52 10.98 -5.15
CA ALA A 1004 3.88 10.07 -4.19
C ALA A 1004 4.91 9.23 -3.43
N ALA A 1005 4.78 9.17 -2.09
CA ALA A 1005 5.71 8.47 -1.22
C ALA A 1005 5.11 8.19 0.17
N TRP A 1006 5.70 7.24 0.89
CA TRP A 1006 5.36 6.96 2.30
C TRP A 1006 5.55 8.19 3.18
N ASN A 1007 4.54 8.48 4.01
CA ASN A 1007 4.50 9.60 4.93
C ASN A 1007 4.68 9.13 6.38
N THR A 1008 5.71 9.63 7.04
CA THR A 1008 6.08 9.21 8.41
C THR A 1008 5.11 9.70 9.49
N VAL A 1009 4.31 10.72 9.20
CA VAL A 1009 3.28 11.27 10.11
C VAL A 1009 1.93 10.60 9.86
N GLU A 1010 1.46 10.57 8.61
CA GLU A 1010 0.15 10.00 8.27
C GLU A 1010 0.12 8.45 8.24
N LYS A 1011 1.28 7.78 8.30
CA LYS A 1011 1.39 6.30 8.32
C LYS A 1011 0.68 5.63 7.13
N ARG A 1012 0.81 6.25 5.97
CA ARG A 1012 0.33 5.78 4.66
C ARG A 1012 1.17 6.39 3.54
N ASN A 1013 1.03 5.91 2.31
CA ASN A 1013 1.50 6.65 1.15
C ASN A 1013 0.60 7.89 0.96
N THR A 1014 1.20 9.03 0.63
CA THR A 1014 0.49 10.28 0.35
C THR A 1014 1.06 10.94 -0.90
N PHE A 1015 0.31 11.86 -1.49
CA PHE A 1015 0.91 12.86 -2.38
C PHE A 1015 1.85 13.78 -1.61
N HIS A 1016 2.92 14.22 -2.28
CA HIS A 1016 3.89 15.23 -1.86
C HIS A 1016 3.94 16.31 -2.93
N GLN A 1017 4.47 17.49 -2.61
CA GLN A 1017 4.49 18.63 -3.54
C GLN A 1017 5.53 18.42 -4.66
N ALA A 1018 5.13 17.80 -5.77
CA ALA A 1018 5.91 17.76 -6.99
C ALA A 1018 5.71 19.03 -7.84
N GLY A 1019 6.77 19.47 -8.52
CA GLY A 1019 6.66 20.46 -9.59
C GLY A 1019 6.05 19.86 -10.86
N SER A 1020 5.47 20.72 -11.70
CA SER A 1020 4.99 20.36 -13.05
C SER A 1020 6.08 20.42 -14.13
N GLU A 1021 7.28 20.88 -13.78
CA GLU A 1021 8.42 21.00 -14.67
C GLU A 1021 9.11 19.64 -14.90
N ALA A 1022 9.84 19.52 -16.00
CA ALA A 1022 10.62 18.32 -16.30
C ALA A 1022 11.93 18.32 -15.50
N LEU A 1023 12.20 17.25 -14.77
CA LEU A 1023 13.49 17.06 -14.11
C LEU A 1023 14.52 16.54 -15.10
N THR A 1024 15.77 16.98 -14.99
CA THR A 1024 16.84 16.63 -15.91
C THR A 1024 17.92 15.80 -15.22
N ALA A 1025 18.30 14.69 -15.84
CA ALA A 1025 19.42 13.86 -15.41
C ALA A 1025 20.39 13.60 -16.57
N ALA A 1026 21.51 12.93 -16.26
CA ALA A 1026 22.52 12.54 -17.22
C ALA A 1026 22.68 11.01 -17.25
N VAL A 1027 22.65 10.43 -18.45
CA VAL A 1027 22.85 9.01 -18.74
C VAL A 1027 24.29 8.76 -19.18
N ARG A 1028 24.95 7.75 -18.60
CA ARG A 1028 26.35 7.38 -18.86
C ARG A 1028 26.48 5.88 -19.14
N ALA A 1029 27.49 5.47 -19.90
CA ALA A 1029 27.82 4.05 -20.09
C ALA A 1029 27.96 3.31 -18.74
N ARG A 1030 28.65 3.95 -17.79
CA ARG A 1030 28.92 3.45 -16.43
C ARG A 1030 27.72 3.48 -15.47
N ASP A 1031 26.56 3.99 -15.88
CA ASP A 1031 25.34 3.88 -15.06
C ASP A 1031 24.89 2.41 -14.95
N VAL A 1032 25.10 1.63 -16.02
CA VAL A 1032 25.04 0.17 -15.96
C VAL A 1032 26.30 -0.31 -15.26
N HIS A 1033 26.19 -0.55 -13.96
CA HIS A 1033 27.31 -0.83 -13.05
C HIS A 1033 28.29 -1.92 -13.53
N LEU A 1034 27.77 -2.97 -14.20
CA LEU A 1034 28.56 -4.12 -14.66
C LEU A 1034 28.75 -4.15 -16.19
N ILE A 1035 28.65 -3.00 -16.88
CA ILE A 1035 28.71 -2.89 -18.35
C ILE A 1035 29.95 -3.54 -18.97
N SER A 1036 31.09 -3.56 -18.27
CA SER A 1036 32.32 -4.24 -18.72
C SER A 1036 32.18 -5.77 -18.84
N GLU A 1037 31.26 -6.41 -18.10
CA GLU A 1037 30.97 -7.85 -18.28
C GLU A 1037 30.28 -8.17 -19.62
N ALA A 1038 29.66 -7.17 -20.26
CA ALA A 1038 29.02 -7.33 -21.57
C ALA A 1038 30.02 -7.15 -22.74
N ALA A 1039 31.23 -6.67 -22.47
CA ALA A 1039 32.24 -6.48 -23.50
C ALA A 1039 32.88 -7.83 -23.88
N VAL A 1040 32.90 -8.15 -25.18
CA VAL A 1040 33.65 -9.29 -25.73
C VAL A 1040 35.17 -8.98 -25.79
N ASP A 1041 35.54 -7.71 -25.64
CA ASP A 1041 36.92 -7.24 -25.64
C ASP A 1041 37.44 -7.09 -24.20
N PRO A 1042 38.49 -7.82 -23.77
CA PRO A 1042 39.07 -7.63 -22.43
C PRO A 1042 39.74 -6.25 -22.29
N ASP A 1043 40.20 -5.66 -23.39
CA ASP A 1043 40.84 -4.34 -23.45
C ASP A 1043 39.85 -3.23 -23.88
N TRP A 1044 38.54 -3.42 -23.63
CA TRP A 1044 37.50 -2.44 -23.98
C TRP A 1044 37.74 -1.06 -23.33
N ASN A 1045 37.70 -0.01 -24.14
CA ASN A 1045 38.05 1.36 -23.74
C ASN A 1045 36.96 2.12 -22.97
N GLY A 1046 35.78 1.51 -22.75
CA GLY A 1046 34.63 2.13 -22.09
C GLY A 1046 33.61 2.80 -23.04
N ASP A 1047 33.87 2.87 -24.35
CA ASP A 1047 32.94 3.49 -25.31
C ASP A 1047 31.74 2.57 -25.59
N CYS A 1048 30.52 3.12 -25.50
CA CYS A 1048 29.27 2.42 -25.81
C CYS A 1048 28.55 3.02 -27.02
N ALA A 1049 27.88 2.17 -27.79
CA ALA A 1049 26.73 2.59 -28.59
C ALA A 1049 25.51 2.61 -27.68
N VAL A 1050 24.84 3.77 -27.58
CA VAL A 1050 23.66 3.97 -26.74
C VAL A 1050 22.47 4.21 -27.66
N PHE A 1051 21.48 3.33 -27.63
CA PHE A 1051 20.23 3.44 -28.38
C PHE A 1051 19.10 3.86 -27.44
N ARG A 1052 18.37 4.91 -27.80
CA ARG A 1052 17.22 5.45 -27.06
C ARG A 1052 15.93 4.93 -27.66
N HIS A 1053 15.06 4.35 -26.83
CA HIS A 1053 13.83 3.69 -27.28
C HIS A 1053 12.69 4.65 -27.62
N SER A 1054 12.63 5.82 -26.99
CA SER A 1054 11.59 6.83 -27.23
C SER A 1054 11.74 7.54 -28.58
N GLU A 1055 12.96 7.96 -28.93
CA GLU A 1055 13.29 8.69 -30.16
C GLU A 1055 13.76 7.76 -31.31
N GLY A 1056 14.24 6.56 -30.99
CA GLY A 1056 14.66 5.55 -31.97
C GLY A 1056 16.03 5.83 -32.60
N ASP A 1057 16.82 6.72 -32.00
CA ASP A 1057 18.15 7.13 -32.44
C ASP A 1057 19.28 6.39 -31.71
N ILE A 1058 20.52 6.60 -32.16
CA ILE A 1058 21.72 5.98 -31.60
C ILE A 1058 22.87 6.97 -31.53
N VAL A 1059 23.57 6.97 -30.38
CA VAL A 1059 24.73 7.83 -30.12
C VAL A 1059 25.94 6.97 -29.74
N ARG A 1060 27.09 7.22 -30.37
CA ARG A 1060 28.39 6.75 -29.89
C ARG A 1060 28.77 7.58 -28.67
N LEU A 1061 28.62 7.03 -27.47
CA LEU A 1061 28.88 7.70 -26.20
C LEU A 1061 30.26 7.25 -25.64
N PRO A 1062 31.27 8.14 -25.59
CA PRO A 1062 32.56 7.82 -24.98
C PRO A 1062 32.48 7.54 -23.48
N ASP A 1063 33.44 6.77 -22.94
CA ASP A 1063 33.50 6.32 -21.54
C ASP A 1063 33.13 7.37 -20.47
N ARG A 1064 33.68 8.58 -20.60
CA ARG A 1064 33.50 9.70 -19.65
C ARG A 1064 32.40 10.70 -20.07
N ALA A 1065 31.74 10.48 -21.20
CA ALA A 1065 30.68 11.35 -21.70
C ALA A 1065 29.32 11.05 -21.04
N ALA A 1066 28.36 11.97 -21.20
CA ALA A 1066 27.00 11.79 -20.70
C ALA A 1066 25.96 12.40 -21.67
N LEU A 1067 24.82 11.72 -21.81
CA LEU A 1067 23.67 12.17 -22.60
C LEU A 1067 22.62 12.79 -21.66
N PRO A 1068 22.13 14.02 -21.89
CA PRO A 1068 21.05 14.59 -21.08
C PRO A 1068 19.70 13.94 -21.40
N ILE A 1069 18.85 13.85 -20.38
CA ILE A 1069 17.45 13.45 -20.48
C ILE A 1069 16.60 14.32 -19.54
N SER A 1070 15.46 14.80 -20.01
CA SER A 1070 14.49 15.56 -19.20
C SER A 1070 13.12 14.89 -19.24
N LEU A 1071 12.50 14.65 -18.08
CA LEU A 1071 11.23 13.93 -17.92
C LEU A 1071 10.31 14.65 -16.92
N LYS A 1072 9.03 14.84 -17.27
CA LYS A 1072 7.97 15.21 -16.31
C LYS A 1072 7.51 14.00 -15.51
N VAL A 1073 6.73 14.21 -14.44
CA VAL A 1073 6.16 13.14 -13.61
C VAL A 1073 5.41 12.10 -14.47
N LEU A 1074 5.62 10.81 -14.19
CA LEU A 1074 5.14 9.65 -14.98
C LEU A 1074 5.69 9.52 -16.42
N GLU A 1075 6.56 10.43 -16.89
CA GLU A 1075 7.35 10.19 -18.10
C GLU A 1075 8.55 9.28 -17.79
N HIS A 1076 9.00 8.52 -18.79
CA HIS A 1076 10.12 7.59 -18.71
C HIS A 1076 10.82 7.44 -20.06
N ASP A 1077 12.01 6.84 -20.06
CA ASP A 1077 12.75 6.47 -21.26
C ASP A 1077 13.59 5.21 -21.01
N ILE A 1078 13.92 4.46 -22.05
CA ILE A 1078 14.74 3.25 -21.97
C ILE A 1078 15.93 3.37 -22.93
N PHE A 1079 17.10 2.94 -22.45
CA PHE A 1079 18.34 2.89 -23.20
C PHE A 1079 18.88 1.47 -23.26
N THR A 1080 19.35 1.06 -24.44
CA THR A 1080 20.19 -0.12 -24.61
C THR A 1080 21.62 0.33 -24.81
N LEU A 1081 22.55 -0.16 -23.98
CA LEU A 1081 23.94 0.25 -23.96
C LEU A 1081 24.82 -0.93 -24.39
N SER A 1082 25.48 -0.82 -25.52
CA SER A 1082 26.25 -1.90 -26.14
C SER A 1082 27.74 -1.51 -26.21
N PRO A 1083 28.65 -2.24 -25.54
CA PRO A 1083 30.09 -2.01 -25.63
C PRO A 1083 30.59 -2.08 -27.08
N ILE A 1084 31.31 -1.05 -27.51
CA ILE A 1084 31.85 -0.99 -28.88
C ILE A 1084 33.10 -1.88 -28.98
N LYS A 1085 33.05 -2.87 -29.88
CA LYS A 1085 34.25 -3.60 -30.31
C LYS A 1085 34.92 -2.84 -31.44
N VAL A 1086 36.20 -2.51 -31.25
CA VAL A 1086 37.07 -2.06 -32.35
C VAL A 1086 37.57 -3.29 -33.10
N LEU A 1087 37.25 -3.38 -34.39
CA LEU A 1087 37.65 -4.48 -35.28
C LEU A 1087 38.84 -4.09 -36.15
N THR A 1088 39.01 -2.80 -36.44
CA THR A 1088 40.23 -2.26 -37.06
C THR A 1088 40.44 -0.84 -36.54
N PRO A 1089 41.55 -0.54 -35.83
CA PRO A 1089 41.78 0.77 -35.22
C PRO A 1089 41.62 1.94 -36.21
N GLY A 1090 40.82 2.94 -35.82
CA GLY A 1090 40.55 4.12 -36.64
C GLY A 1090 39.72 3.88 -37.92
N LEU A 1091 39.17 2.68 -38.12
CA LEU A 1091 38.43 2.30 -39.34
C LEU A 1091 37.09 1.62 -39.04
N ILE A 1092 37.10 0.49 -38.32
CA ILE A 1092 35.92 -0.36 -38.15
C ILE A 1092 35.59 -0.54 -36.66
N GLU A 1093 34.41 -0.04 -36.26
CA GLU A 1093 33.77 -0.20 -34.96
C GLU A 1093 32.41 -0.88 -35.13
N PHE A 1094 32.02 -1.76 -34.21
CA PHE A 1094 30.70 -2.40 -34.22
C PHE A 1094 30.15 -2.60 -32.80
N ALA A 1095 28.82 -2.51 -32.63
CA ALA A 1095 28.13 -2.88 -31.38
C ALA A 1095 26.67 -3.33 -31.66
N PRO A 1096 26.25 -4.57 -31.31
CA PRO A 1096 24.89 -5.03 -31.57
C PRO A 1096 23.89 -4.46 -30.55
N LEU A 1097 22.69 -4.06 -30.98
CA LEU A 1097 21.64 -3.55 -30.09
C LEU A 1097 20.56 -4.59 -29.77
N GLY A 1098 20.20 -5.44 -30.73
CA GLY A 1098 19.11 -6.41 -30.58
C GLY A 1098 17.81 -5.95 -31.27
N LEU A 1099 16.65 -6.34 -30.74
CA LEU A 1099 15.35 -6.04 -31.36
C LEU A 1099 14.86 -4.64 -30.95
N LEU A 1100 14.91 -3.67 -31.87
CA LEU A 1100 14.73 -2.24 -31.58
C LEU A 1100 13.32 -1.86 -31.10
N ASN A 1101 12.33 -2.73 -31.30
CA ASN A 1101 10.94 -2.51 -30.87
C ASN A 1101 10.63 -3.06 -29.47
N MET A 1102 11.58 -3.74 -28.82
CA MET A 1102 11.42 -4.38 -27.51
C MET A 1102 12.15 -3.58 -26.45
N TYR A 1103 11.51 -3.23 -25.32
CA TYR A 1103 12.12 -2.39 -24.28
C TYR A 1103 13.48 -2.93 -23.80
N ASN A 1104 13.62 -4.24 -23.59
CA ASN A 1104 14.93 -4.86 -23.35
C ASN A 1104 15.56 -5.42 -24.64
N SER A 1105 15.87 -4.52 -25.58
CA SER A 1105 16.31 -4.83 -26.95
C SER A 1105 17.42 -5.89 -27.02
N GLY A 1106 18.49 -5.67 -26.25
CA GLY A 1106 19.69 -6.50 -26.24
C GLY A 1106 19.54 -7.84 -25.52
N GLY A 1107 18.41 -8.08 -24.84
CA GLY A 1107 18.04 -9.41 -24.35
C GLY A 1107 17.76 -10.41 -25.48
N ALA A 1108 17.62 -9.94 -26.72
CA ALA A 1108 17.52 -10.80 -27.91
C ALA A 1108 18.85 -11.43 -28.32
N ILE A 1109 20.01 -10.88 -27.90
CA ILE A 1109 21.32 -11.31 -28.39
C ILE A 1109 21.83 -12.47 -27.52
N ILE A 1110 21.84 -13.69 -28.08
CA ILE A 1110 22.24 -14.92 -27.38
C ILE A 1110 23.63 -15.42 -27.80
N GLY A 1111 24.08 -15.11 -29.01
CA GLY A 1111 25.43 -15.38 -29.54
C GLY A 1111 26.04 -14.14 -30.19
N LEU A 1112 27.36 -13.98 -30.09
CA LEU A 1112 28.09 -12.85 -30.68
C LEU A 1112 29.55 -13.25 -30.90
N GLU A 1113 29.99 -13.27 -32.16
CA GLU A 1113 31.35 -13.63 -32.57
C GLU A 1113 31.89 -12.63 -33.61
N TYR A 1114 33.20 -12.45 -33.61
CA TYR A 1114 33.90 -11.47 -34.45
C TYR A 1114 35.05 -12.16 -35.19
N HIS A 1115 35.09 -12.02 -36.52
CA HIS A 1115 36.17 -12.52 -37.36
C HIS A 1115 36.77 -11.39 -38.18
N ILE A 1116 38.10 -11.34 -38.26
CA ILE A 1116 38.86 -10.38 -39.07
C ILE A 1116 39.52 -11.17 -40.21
N GLU A 1117 39.34 -10.73 -41.46
CA GLU A 1117 39.93 -11.39 -42.62
C GLU A 1117 41.38 -10.91 -42.79
N GLU A 1118 42.35 -11.64 -42.20
CA GLU A 1118 43.79 -11.34 -42.26
C GLU A 1118 44.32 -11.38 -43.71
N SER A 1119 44.33 -10.23 -44.39
CA SER A 1119 45.16 -10.02 -45.57
C SER A 1119 46.03 -8.77 -45.41
N SER A 1120 47.35 -8.98 -45.44
CA SER A 1120 48.34 -7.90 -45.36
C SER A 1120 48.25 -6.91 -46.54
N ALA A 1121 47.72 -7.37 -47.68
CA ALA A 1121 47.46 -6.54 -48.85
C ALA A 1121 46.41 -5.45 -48.57
N ALA A 1122 45.22 -5.80 -48.06
CA ALA A 1122 44.13 -4.85 -47.84
C ALA A 1122 44.48 -3.77 -46.80
N LEU A 1123 45.22 -4.16 -45.75
CA LEU A 1123 45.75 -3.22 -44.75
C LEU A 1123 46.75 -2.23 -45.36
N SER A 1124 47.55 -2.65 -46.34
CA SER A 1124 48.52 -1.76 -47.00
C SER A 1124 47.86 -0.73 -47.94
N GLU A 1125 46.79 -1.11 -48.65
CA GLU A 1125 46.03 -0.16 -49.47
C GLU A 1125 45.32 0.89 -48.60
N LEU A 1126 44.67 0.45 -47.50
CA LEU A 1126 44.00 1.34 -46.55
C LEU A 1126 44.96 2.33 -45.87
N ALA A 1127 46.18 1.90 -45.53
CA ALA A 1127 47.21 2.78 -44.98
C ALA A 1127 47.76 3.80 -46.01
N SER A 1128 47.74 3.47 -47.31
CA SER A 1128 48.32 4.33 -48.35
C SER A 1128 47.52 5.62 -48.62
N GLY A 1129 46.22 5.64 -48.31
CA GLY A 1129 45.34 6.79 -48.53
C GLY A 1129 45.43 7.90 -47.48
N TYR A 1130 46.25 7.73 -46.44
CA TYR A 1130 46.14 8.51 -45.19
C TYR A 1130 46.94 9.83 -45.15
N VAL A 1131 47.34 10.40 -46.30
CA VAL A 1131 48.25 11.56 -46.38
C VAL A 1131 47.63 12.76 -47.13
N SER A 1132 46.47 13.24 -46.65
CA SER A 1132 46.02 14.63 -46.85
C SER A 1132 44.98 15.03 -45.79
N GLU A 1133 45.35 15.98 -44.93
CA GLU A 1133 44.53 16.84 -44.05
C GLU A 1133 43.10 16.35 -43.70
N VAL A 1134 42.96 15.65 -42.57
CA VAL A 1134 41.65 15.25 -42.02
C VAL A 1134 41.17 16.28 -41.00
N SER A 1135 40.11 17.03 -41.34
CA SER A 1135 39.28 17.75 -40.36
C SER A 1135 38.36 16.80 -39.61
N LEU A 1136 38.19 16.95 -38.30
CA LEU A 1136 37.20 16.20 -37.52
C LEU A 1136 35.79 16.38 -38.14
N GLY A 1137 35.12 15.28 -38.49
CA GLY A 1137 33.68 15.27 -38.79
C GLY A 1137 33.22 14.44 -40.00
N GLN A 1138 34.10 14.07 -40.94
CA GLN A 1138 33.70 13.27 -42.11
C GLN A 1138 34.07 11.79 -41.96
N ARG A 1139 33.06 10.91 -41.97
CA ARG A 1139 33.24 9.45 -42.05
C ARG A 1139 33.56 9.06 -43.52
N LEU A 1140 34.59 8.23 -43.70
CA LEU A 1140 35.08 7.83 -45.02
C LEU A 1140 34.18 6.78 -45.70
N GLU A 1141 33.76 7.04 -46.94
CA GLU A 1141 33.20 6.00 -47.81
C GLU A 1141 34.31 5.05 -48.28
N ASN A 1142 34.36 3.84 -47.73
CA ASN A 1142 35.39 2.85 -48.05
C ASN A 1142 35.16 2.24 -49.46
N LYS A 1143 36.05 2.57 -50.40
CA LYS A 1143 35.98 2.16 -51.82
C LYS A 1143 36.70 0.84 -52.14
N SER A 1144 37.25 0.13 -51.16
CA SER A 1144 37.92 -1.17 -51.39
C SER A 1144 36.96 -2.25 -51.91
N ALA A 1145 37.47 -3.22 -52.67
CA ALA A 1145 36.70 -4.37 -53.16
C ALA A 1145 36.47 -5.46 -52.10
N HIS A 1146 37.31 -5.52 -51.05
CA HIS A 1146 37.34 -6.63 -50.10
C HIS A 1146 36.61 -6.29 -48.78
N ALA A 1147 35.96 -7.30 -48.18
CA ALA A 1147 35.56 -7.22 -46.77
C ALA A 1147 36.81 -7.37 -45.89
N VAL A 1148 36.78 -6.76 -44.71
CA VAL A 1148 37.89 -6.79 -43.74
C VAL A 1148 37.45 -7.43 -42.43
N ALA A 1149 36.16 -7.37 -42.09
CA ALA A 1149 35.60 -8.08 -40.95
C ALA A 1149 34.24 -8.72 -41.25
N CYS A 1150 33.94 -9.79 -40.51
CA CYS A 1150 32.63 -10.44 -40.47
C CYS A 1150 32.18 -10.55 -39.01
N VAL A 1151 30.97 -10.07 -38.71
CA VAL A 1151 30.34 -10.19 -37.39
C VAL A 1151 29.23 -11.21 -37.47
N THR A 1152 29.23 -12.18 -36.57
CA THR A 1152 28.20 -13.20 -36.44
C THR A 1152 27.38 -12.92 -35.19
N VAL A 1153 26.06 -12.80 -35.31
CA VAL A 1153 25.16 -12.50 -34.18
C VAL A 1153 24.03 -13.51 -34.16
N GLU A 1154 23.84 -14.23 -33.05
CA GLU A 1154 22.69 -15.13 -32.88
C GLU A 1154 21.59 -14.40 -32.08
N VAL A 1155 20.41 -14.29 -32.69
CA VAL A 1155 19.31 -13.41 -32.23
C VAL A 1155 18.02 -14.20 -32.02
N LYS A 1156 17.54 -14.23 -30.78
CA LYS A 1156 16.23 -14.76 -30.41
C LYS A 1156 15.12 -13.78 -30.81
N GLY A 1157 14.03 -14.29 -31.40
CA GLY A 1157 12.82 -13.51 -31.69
C GLY A 1157 12.69 -13.03 -33.13
N CYS A 1158 11.92 -11.97 -33.35
CA CYS A 1158 11.59 -11.43 -34.66
C CYS A 1158 11.32 -9.91 -34.61
N GLY A 1159 11.20 -9.25 -35.76
CA GLY A 1159 11.03 -7.80 -35.87
C GLY A 1159 12.28 -7.09 -36.39
N ARG A 1160 12.45 -5.80 -36.06
CA ARG A 1160 13.59 -5.00 -36.54
C ARG A 1160 14.81 -5.21 -35.64
N PHE A 1161 15.82 -5.93 -36.11
CA PHE A 1161 17.14 -5.97 -35.46
C PHE A 1161 17.92 -4.69 -35.78
N GLY A 1162 18.78 -4.26 -34.85
CA GLY A 1162 19.70 -3.14 -35.06
C GLY A 1162 21.08 -3.31 -34.42
N ALA A 1163 22.02 -2.52 -34.92
CA ALA A 1163 23.41 -2.43 -34.45
C ALA A 1163 24.02 -1.05 -34.79
N TYR A 1164 25.08 -0.67 -34.08
CA TYR A 1164 26.01 0.37 -34.50
C TYR A 1164 27.07 -0.21 -35.45
N SER A 1165 27.41 0.52 -36.52
CA SER A 1165 28.62 0.29 -37.31
C SER A 1165 29.21 1.61 -37.81
N SER A 1166 30.52 1.81 -37.62
CA SER A 1166 31.22 3.03 -38.12
C SER A 1166 31.26 3.13 -39.64
N VAL A 1167 31.08 2.00 -40.32
CA VAL A 1167 31.06 1.86 -41.79
C VAL A 1167 29.75 1.23 -42.25
N LYS A 1168 29.32 1.56 -43.48
CA LYS A 1168 28.18 0.89 -44.14
C LYS A 1168 28.57 -0.57 -44.44
N PRO A 1169 27.81 -1.58 -43.99
CA PRO A 1169 28.07 -2.97 -44.35
C PRO A 1169 27.99 -3.20 -45.86
N ARG A 1170 28.72 -4.21 -46.34
CA ARG A 1170 28.67 -4.70 -47.73
C ARG A 1170 27.51 -5.64 -47.96
N LYS A 1171 27.22 -6.49 -46.97
CA LYS A 1171 26.24 -7.57 -47.05
C LYS A 1171 25.75 -7.94 -45.65
N CYS A 1172 24.45 -8.17 -45.51
CA CYS A 1172 23.86 -8.87 -44.38
C CYS A 1172 23.25 -10.20 -44.83
N SER A 1173 23.40 -11.27 -44.05
CA SER A 1173 22.73 -12.57 -44.24
C SER A 1173 21.90 -12.93 -43.01
N VAL A 1174 20.78 -13.63 -43.19
CA VAL A 1174 20.04 -14.38 -42.16
C VAL A 1174 20.14 -15.86 -42.52
N GLY A 1175 20.97 -16.60 -41.81
CA GLY A 1175 21.49 -17.90 -42.28
C GLY A 1175 22.12 -17.75 -43.66
N SER A 1176 21.77 -18.64 -44.60
CA SER A 1176 22.23 -18.56 -45.99
C SER A 1176 21.50 -17.50 -46.84
N ARG A 1177 20.40 -16.90 -46.35
CA ARG A 1177 19.58 -15.93 -47.11
C ARG A 1177 20.19 -14.53 -47.01
N VAL A 1178 20.60 -13.94 -48.13
CA VAL A 1178 20.98 -12.52 -48.18
C VAL A 1178 19.74 -11.66 -47.94
N VAL A 1179 19.85 -10.61 -47.13
CA VAL A 1179 18.74 -9.69 -46.82
C VAL A 1179 19.10 -8.23 -47.09
N GLU A 1180 18.09 -7.43 -47.39
CA GLU A 1180 18.22 -5.98 -47.42
C GLU A 1180 18.38 -5.41 -46.00
N PHE A 1181 19.08 -4.29 -45.89
CA PHE A 1181 19.33 -3.61 -44.62
C PHE A 1181 19.31 -2.09 -44.82
N GLY A 1182 18.76 -1.38 -43.83
CA GLY A 1182 18.88 0.07 -43.74
C GLY A 1182 20.18 0.43 -43.01
N TYR A 1183 20.90 1.43 -43.53
CA TYR A 1183 22.06 2.01 -42.85
C TYR A 1183 21.98 3.54 -42.92
N ASP A 1184 21.90 4.18 -41.76
CA ASP A 1184 22.07 5.63 -41.63
C ASP A 1184 23.55 5.95 -41.38
N SER A 1185 24.17 6.70 -42.30
CA SER A 1185 25.57 7.12 -42.20
C SER A 1185 25.80 8.24 -41.19
N SER A 1186 24.77 8.98 -40.78
CA SER A 1186 24.90 10.09 -39.83
C SER A 1186 25.05 9.59 -38.40
N SER A 1187 24.16 8.72 -37.91
CA SER A 1187 24.32 8.06 -36.61
C SER A 1187 25.29 6.86 -36.67
N GLY A 1188 25.20 6.04 -37.72
CA GLY A 1188 25.84 4.72 -37.81
C GLY A 1188 24.87 3.56 -37.53
N LEU A 1189 23.55 3.82 -37.49
CA LEU A 1189 22.53 2.80 -37.25
C LEU A 1189 22.39 1.85 -38.46
N LEU A 1190 22.83 0.61 -38.27
CA LEU A 1190 22.43 -0.53 -39.08
C LEU A 1190 21.09 -1.08 -38.56
N SER A 1191 20.17 -1.42 -39.45
CA SER A 1191 18.96 -2.19 -39.09
C SER A 1191 18.50 -3.12 -40.21
N LEU A 1192 17.94 -4.27 -39.84
CA LEU A 1192 17.48 -5.32 -40.75
C LEU A 1192 16.22 -6.01 -40.20
N ALA A 1193 15.41 -6.58 -41.09
CA ALA A 1193 14.15 -7.23 -40.74
C ALA A 1193 14.32 -8.74 -40.49
N LEU A 1194 13.70 -9.23 -39.42
CA LEU A 1194 13.53 -10.64 -39.10
C LEU A 1194 12.05 -10.98 -39.20
N ASP A 1195 11.63 -11.44 -40.38
CA ASP A 1195 10.23 -11.57 -40.80
C ASP A 1195 9.38 -12.52 -39.92
N SER A 1196 10.03 -13.49 -39.29
CA SER A 1196 9.40 -14.55 -38.49
C SER A 1196 10.24 -14.86 -37.25
N MET A 1197 9.67 -15.63 -36.32
CA MET A 1197 10.46 -16.35 -35.30
C MET A 1197 11.48 -17.29 -35.99
N PRO A 1198 12.54 -17.73 -35.28
CA PRO A 1198 13.42 -18.80 -35.73
C PRO A 1198 12.66 -20.12 -35.99
N GLU A 1199 13.29 -21.03 -36.73
CA GLU A 1199 12.81 -22.41 -36.85
C GLU A 1199 12.78 -23.11 -35.48
N ILE A 1200 11.83 -24.03 -35.28
CA ILE A 1200 11.51 -24.63 -33.96
C ILE A 1200 12.74 -25.28 -33.28
N ASP A 1201 13.65 -25.84 -34.08
CA ASP A 1201 14.86 -26.53 -33.60
C ASP A 1201 16.07 -25.59 -33.36
N LYS A 1202 15.91 -24.26 -33.51
CA LYS A 1202 16.98 -23.26 -33.38
C LYS A 1202 16.70 -22.25 -32.26
N ALA A 1203 17.72 -21.94 -31.47
CA ALA A 1203 17.60 -20.97 -30.37
C ALA A 1203 17.48 -19.51 -30.87
N GLY A 1204 18.05 -19.20 -32.04
CA GLY A 1204 17.96 -17.89 -32.67
C GLY A 1204 18.20 -17.92 -34.19
N HIS A 1205 17.99 -16.76 -34.82
CA HIS A 1205 18.47 -16.47 -36.16
C HIS A 1205 19.98 -16.22 -36.12
N ILE A 1206 20.74 -16.86 -37.00
CA ILE A 1206 22.16 -16.54 -37.20
C ILE A 1206 22.25 -15.40 -38.21
N LEU A 1207 22.79 -14.25 -37.80
CA LEU A 1207 23.04 -13.10 -38.65
C LEU A 1207 24.52 -13.03 -39.01
N GLU A 1208 24.84 -12.87 -40.29
CA GLU A 1208 26.20 -12.54 -40.74
C GLU A 1208 26.21 -11.10 -41.28
N ILE A 1209 27.15 -10.27 -40.80
CA ILE A 1209 27.30 -8.88 -41.24
C ILE A 1209 28.74 -8.69 -41.72
N LYS A 1210 28.93 -8.45 -43.02
CA LYS A 1210 30.26 -8.22 -43.63
C LYS A 1210 30.53 -6.73 -43.84
N LEU A 1211 31.70 -6.29 -43.38
CA LEU A 1211 32.18 -4.90 -43.34
C LEU A 1211 33.40 -4.75 -44.29
#